data_AF-A0A4Q8QRA1-F1
#
_entry.id   AF-A0A4Q8QRA1-F1
#
_cell.length_a   1.000
_cell.length_b   1.000
_cell.length_c   1.000
_cell.angle_alpha   90.00
_cell.angle_beta   90.00
_cell.angle_gamma   90.00
#
_symmetry.space_group_name_H-M   'P 1'
#
loop_
_entity.id
_entity.type
_entity.pdbx_description
1 polymer ?
#
loop_
_entity_poly.entity_id
_entity_poly.type
_entity_poly.pdbx_seq_one_letter_code
_entity_poly.pdbx_strand_id
1 'polypeptide(L)'
;MARTTTEVRDWLCGHGLGQYAQTFADNNIEYSVLPDLTENDLRKLGVISLGHRKKLLKAIEALTAAKFGVASIPVAPQREAEFRQITVMFSDLVGSTQLSEALDPEDLQKLIDAYRGECSTAIRRYGGEVARYFGDGAMAFFGWPYAHEDDAVRATHAALEIVSRVTKIAGPVTLTCRVGVCSGPVVVGETGDSGTWSMDAVGETPNIAARLQTLAAANTVVVSESTRRLVSAAFDFQDLGLQELKGVTESVHVYRVLSAKHTTSRFEAAHAGSLTPLIGRSSELSLLLDRWQKAKEGDGQVIFLSGIPGVGKSRLLHELKSRVEDEPHILLHHQCSPYHSQSAFFPVIEQIEQAAQLTAREPDADKLAKLKVYLPRPIDGLAEPVALIAKLLSIPLEDDLELSGLTPRQVKNRTISTLVDILLAFSAQRPTLCIFEDAHWLDASTLELLELVTSRIDRARVLLIVSCRPEFRPAWITHANTTMHSLTRLSHSEVRAMIRELLSGASMPQPLLDQIIEKADGVPLFIEELTNSTLSAPLRSRGAVERKAQPALLRVPDTLSDALMERLDRVAPSRRLAQIAAVIGREFSYDLLSAASQVDEEDMLSALSLLERADIIYRVDVSPFVRFAFKHVLLRDAIYDSLLKSKRLQFHADIATILEHDFPELAENQPEVLAYHHQEAGNHPLAIRCWFKSGQRALAHSANVEAIANFRKALQLLSALPDTLERTRQETDIQLALGIPLIAVQGYASADTREAFSQARALCLRLGNIPEYFQALFGLWGNAWMSGKNDEALGMADEFMSRAQALPDAVPRMVAHRMMGSTLLTIGDFRSSVDHFEESIKLSMNKGRPPLYHLYMVEP
;
A
#
# COMPACT_ATOMS: atom_id res chain seq x y z
N MET A 1 33.20 -54.15 -9.49
CA MET A 1 32.77 -55.55 -9.61
C MET A 1 32.57 -55.86 -11.08
N ALA A 2 33.35 -56.79 -11.63
CA ALA A 2 33.29 -57.18 -13.04
C ALA A 2 31.91 -57.81 -13.34
N ARG A 3 31.15 -57.14 -14.20
CA ARG A 3 29.78 -57.53 -14.58
C ARG A 3 29.86 -58.34 -15.87
N THR A 4 29.44 -59.60 -15.79
CA THR A 4 29.64 -60.65 -16.81
C THR A 4 28.74 -60.50 -18.04
N THR A 5 29.11 -61.20 -19.12
CA THR A 5 28.43 -61.30 -20.44
C THR A 5 26.91 -61.55 -20.37
N THR A 6 26.43 -62.17 -19.27
CA THR A 6 25.00 -62.42 -19.01
C THR A 6 24.19 -61.12 -18.87
N GLU A 7 24.75 -60.05 -18.29
CA GLU A 7 24.04 -58.77 -18.11
C GLU A 7 23.82 -58.01 -19.42
N VAL A 8 24.75 -58.12 -20.38
CA VAL A 8 24.60 -57.47 -21.69
C VAL A 8 23.46 -58.11 -22.48
N ARG A 9 23.29 -59.44 -22.37
CA ARG A 9 22.18 -60.15 -22.99
C ARG A 9 20.84 -59.66 -22.43
N ASP A 10 20.70 -59.59 -21.11
CA ASP A 10 19.46 -59.15 -20.46
C ASP A 10 19.14 -57.69 -20.78
N TRP A 11 20.17 -56.83 -20.82
CA TRP A 11 20.03 -55.44 -21.23
C TRP A 11 19.57 -55.28 -22.69
N LEU A 12 20.17 -56.03 -23.62
CA LEU A 12 19.74 -56.05 -25.02
C LEU A 12 18.30 -56.54 -25.18
N CYS A 13 17.92 -57.59 -24.44
CA CYS A 13 16.54 -58.08 -24.42
C CYS A 13 15.55 -57.04 -23.90
N GLY A 14 15.89 -56.32 -22.82
CA GLY A 14 15.06 -55.25 -22.25
C GLY A 14 14.77 -54.10 -23.22
N HIS A 15 15.66 -53.85 -24.17
CA HIS A 15 15.47 -52.86 -25.24
C HIS A 15 14.92 -53.45 -26.55
N GLY A 16 14.46 -54.71 -26.54
CA GLY A 16 13.88 -55.39 -27.70
C GLY A 16 14.90 -55.77 -28.79
N LEU A 17 16.18 -55.88 -28.42
CA LEU A 17 17.33 -56.10 -29.31
C LEU A 17 18.10 -57.39 -28.98
N GLY A 18 17.46 -58.31 -28.25
CA GLY A 18 18.06 -59.57 -27.78
C GLY A 18 18.64 -60.46 -28.88
N GLN A 19 18.19 -60.30 -30.12
CA GLN A 19 18.75 -61.00 -31.29
C GLN A 19 20.24 -60.72 -31.54
N TYR A 20 20.79 -59.61 -31.02
CA TYR A 20 22.21 -59.27 -31.14
C TYR A 20 23.06 -59.77 -29.97
N ALA A 21 22.45 -60.38 -28.95
CA ALA A 21 23.15 -60.79 -27.73
C ALA A 21 24.26 -61.82 -28.00
N GLN A 22 24.04 -62.75 -28.93
CA GLN A 22 25.07 -63.73 -29.29
C GLN A 22 26.24 -63.05 -30.00
N THR A 23 25.97 -62.12 -30.93
CA THR A 23 27.00 -61.40 -31.66
C THR A 23 27.85 -60.51 -30.74
N PHE A 24 27.23 -59.87 -29.75
CA PHE A 24 27.95 -59.08 -28.75
C PHE A 24 28.81 -59.98 -27.84
N ALA A 25 28.30 -61.16 -27.45
CA ALA A 25 29.05 -62.13 -26.67
C ALA A 25 30.24 -62.70 -27.46
N ASP A 26 30.06 -63.09 -28.72
CA ASP A 26 31.10 -63.66 -29.58
C ASP A 26 32.25 -62.66 -29.85
N ASN A 27 31.98 -61.36 -29.76
CA ASN A 27 32.97 -60.29 -29.90
C ASN A 27 33.47 -59.76 -28.54
N ASN A 28 33.18 -60.46 -27.43
CA ASN A 28 33.58 -60.12 -26.06
C ASN A 28 33.19 -58.69 -25.64
N ILE A 29 32.02 -58.22 -26.09
CA ILE A 29 31.50 -56.90 -25.69
C ILE A 29 30.86 -57.02 -24.31
N GLU A 30 31.58 -56.55 -23.29
CA GLU A 30 31.12 -56.50 -21.91
C GLU A 30 30.37 -55.19 -21.58
N TYR A 31 29.58 -55.20 -20.50
CA TYR A 31 28.72 -54.07 -20.11
C TYR A 31 29.51 -52.76 -19.87
N SER A 32 30.76 -52.87 -19.44
CA SER A 32 31.69 -51.76 -19.24
C SER A 32 32.09 -51.05 -20.54
N VAL A 33 32.09 -51.77 -21.67
CA VAL A 33 32.55 -51.27 -22.97
C VAL A 33 31.40 -50.68 -23.78
N LEU A 34 30.14 -50.94 -23.40
CA LEU A 34 28.96 -50.40 -24.08
C LEU A 34 29.00 -48.87 -24.28
N PRO A 35 29.39 -48.04 -23.29
CA PRO A 35 29.54 -46.58 -23.45
C PRO A 35 30.46 -46.13 -24.59
N ASP A 36 31.45 -46.95 -24.95
CA ASP A 36 32.50 -46.58 -25.88
C ASP A 36 32.19 -47.03 -27.33
N LEU A 37 31.09 -47.75 -27.55
CA LEU A 37 30.70 -48.23 -28.87
C LEU A 37 30.13 -47.09 -29.73
N THR A 38 30.78 -46.85 -30.86
CA THR A 38 30.29 -45.88 -31.85
C THR A 38 29.33 -46.52 -32.86
N GLU A 39 28.60 -45.68 -33.62
CA GLU A 39 27.74 -46.16 -34.70
C GLU A 39 28.48 -47.02 -35.73
N ASN A 40 29.77 -46.73 -35.95
CA ASN A 40 30.62 -47.47 -36.89
C ASN A 40 31.00 -48.84 -36.33
N ASP A 41 31.26 -48.94 -35.03
CA ASP A 41 31.60 -50.21 -34.37
C ASP A 41 30.40 -51.16 -34.35
N LEU A 42 29.20 -50.64 -34.08
CA LEU A 42 27.95 -51.41 -34.19
C LEU A 42 27.71 -51.94 -35.60
N ARG A 43 28.13 -51.19 -36.62
CA ARG A 43 28.04 -51.64 -38.02
C ARG A 43 29.01 -52.78 -38.31
N LYS A 44 30.24 -52.71 -37.78
CA LYS A 44 31.25 -53.77 -37.87
C LYS A 44 30.85 -55.03 -37.10
N LEU A 45 30.15 -54.87 -35.97
CA LEU A 45 29.53 -55.97 -35.21
C LEU A 45 28.32 -56.60 -35.92
N GLY A 46 27.96 -56.17 -37.13
CA GLY A 46 26.89 -56.78 -37.91
C GLY A 46 25.47 -56.25 -37.62
N VAL A 47 25.34 -55.14 -36.88
CA VAL A 47 24.04 -54.47 -36.70
C VAL A 47 23.74 -53.60 -37.93
N ILE A 48 23.27 -54.22 -39.01
CA ILE A 48 23.10 -53.54 -40.32
C ILE A 48 21.93 -52.53 -40.29
N SER A 49 20.84 -52.85 -39.59
CA SER A 49 19.66 -51.99 -39.48
C SER A 49 19.99 -50.65 -38.82
N LEU A 50 19.75 -49.55 -39.55
CA LEU A 50 19.97 -48.19 -39.05
C LEU A 50 19.12 -47.90 -37.81
N GLY A 51 17.86 -48.36 -37.80
CA GLY A 51 16.96 -48.17 -36.67
C GLY A 51 17.44 -48.89 -35.41
N HIS A 52 18.02 -50.09 -35.55
CA HIS A 52 18.57 -50.83 -34.41
C HIS A 52 19.85 -50.19 -33.88
N ARG A 53 20.72 -49.65 -34.76
CA ARG A 53 21.91 -48.88 -34.34
C ARG A 53 21.54 -47.61 -33.58
N LYS A 54 20.57 -46.84 -34.06
CA LYS A 54 20.09 -45.63 -33.34
C LYS A 54 19.44 -45.99 -32.00
N LYS A 55 18.70 -47.09 -31.92
CA LYS A 55 18.14 -47.58 -30.64
C LYS A 55 19.24 -48.00 -29.66
N LEU A 56 20.27 -48.72 -30.13
CA LEU A 56 21.40 -49.13 -29.29
C LEU A 56 22.18 -47.92 -28.76
N LEU A 57 22.51 -46.95 -29.62
CA LEU A 57 23.25 -45.74 -29.22
C LEU A 57 22.46 -44.92 -28.20
N LYS A 58 21.14 -44.75 -28.41
CA LYS A 58 20.29 -44.04 -27.45
C LYS A 58 20.17 -44.77 -26.11
N ALA A 59 20.12 -46.10 -26.12
CA ALA A 59 20.10 -46.90 -24.91
C ALA A 59 21.45 -46.85 -24.18
N ILE A 60 22.57 -46.79 -24.91
CA ILE A 60 23.92 -46.60 -24.38
C ILE A 60 24.06 -45.20 -23.76
N GLU A 61 23.56 -44.15 -24.41
CA GLU A 61 23.53 -42.77 -23.88
C GLU A 61 22.73 -42.67 -22.58
N ALA A 62 21.58 -43.35 -22.49
CA ALA A 62 20.80 -43.41 -21.25
C ALA A 62 21.56 -44.13 -20.13
N LEU A 63 22.41 -45.10 -20.49
CA LEU A 63 23.27 -45.83 -19.58
C LEU A 63 24.41 -44.97 -19.03
N THR A 64 25.04 -44.14 -19.86
CA THR A 64 26.04 -43.14 -19.43
C THR A 64 25.42 -42.04 -18.60
N ALA A 65 24.22 -41.56 -18.96
CA ALA A 65 23.48 -40.57 -18.18
C ALA A 65 23.04 -41.07 -16.79
N ALA A 66 22.78 -42.38 -16.64
CA ALA A 66 22.47 -42.98 -15.33
C ALA A 66 23.73 -43.25 -14.47
N LYS A 67 24.92 -43.39 -15.08
CA LYS A 67 26.19 -43.65 -14.38
C LYS A 67 26.85 -42.37 -13.84
N PHE A 68 26.63 -41.24 -14.53
CA PHE A 68 26.99 -39.92 -14.06
C PHE A 68 25.71 -39.21 -13.64
N GLY A 69 25.32 -39.34 -12.36
CA GLY A 69 24.14 -38.71 -11.79
C GLY A 69 24.17 -37.19 -11.91
N VAL A 70 23.82 -36.68 -13.08
CA VAL A 70 23.65 -35.28 -13.38
C VAL A 70 22.16 -35.07 -13.56
N ALA A 71 21.53 -34.56 -12.49
CA ALA A 71 20.22 -33.96 -12.59
C ALA A 71 20.27 -32.90 -13.69
N SER A 72 19.35 -32.98 -14.64
CA SER A 72 19.16 -32.00 -15.70
C SER A 72 18.95 -30.61 -15.10
N ILE A 73 19.98 -29.77 -15.16
CA ILE A 73 19.83 -28.32 -15.06
C ILE A 73 19.01 -27.90 -16.30
N PRO A 74 17.95 -27.09 -16.17
CA PRO A 74 17.30 -26.53 -17.35
C PRO A 74 18.34 -25.70 -18.11
N VAL A 75 18.59 -26.04 -19.36
CA VAL A 75 19.33 -25.18 -20.28
C VAL A 75 18.52 -23.87 -20.37
N ALA A 76 19.07 -22.79 -19.81
CA ALA A 76 18.54 -21.46 -20.02
C ALA A 76 18.48 -21.19 -21.54
N PRO A 77 17.42 -20.55 -22.05
CA PRO A 77 17.31 -20.27 -23.47
C PRO A 77 18.52 -19.44 -23.90
N GLN A 78 19.30 -19.93 -24.87
CA GLN A 78 20.30 -19.11 -25.55
C GLN A 78 19.59 -17.88 -26.12
N ARG A 79 19.86 -16.71 -25.54
CA ARG A 79 19.27 -15.45 -26.01
C ARG A 79 20.09 -14.92 -27.17
N GLU A 80 19.48 -14.85 -28.36
CA GLU A 80 20.05 -14.19 -29.53
C GLU A 80 20.38 -12.72 -29.21
N ALA A 81 21.36 -12.13 -29.91
CA ALA A 81 21.74 -10.75 -29.69
C ALA A 81 20.60 -9.79 -30.08
N GLU A 82 20.16 -8.93 -29.15
CA GLU A 82 19.02 -8.03 -29.32
C GLU A 82 19.45 -6.55 -29.26
N PHE A 83 18.94 -5.73 -30.17
CA PHE A 83 19.08 -4.27 -30.12
C PHE A 83 18.01 -3.68 -29.19
N ARG A 84 18.43 -3.10 -28.06
CA ARG A 84 17.53 -2.54 -27.03
C ARG A 84 18.05 -1.21 -26.49
N GLN A 85 17.13 -0.40 -25.98
CA GLN A 85 17.47 0.76 -25.17
C GLN A 85 17.54 0.33 -23.71
N ILE A 86 18.70 0.43 -23.09
CA ILE A 86 18.92 0.04 -21.69
C ILE A 86 19.62 1.16 -20.92
N THR A 87 19.67 1.02 -19.59
CA THR A 87 20.53 1.85 -18.74
C THR A 87 21.71 1.03 -18.23
N VAL A 88 22.91 1.56 -18.45
CA VAL A 88 24.18 0.94 -18.05
C VAL A 88 24.75 1.71 -16.87
N MET A 89 25.13 0.99 -15.82
CA MET A 89 25.78 1.53 -14.62
C MET A 89 27.18 0.93 -14.45
N PHE A 90 28.15 1.79 -14.13
CA PHE A 90 29.49 1.40 -13.70
C PHE A 90 29.77 1.95 -12.30
N SER A 91 30.23 1.09 -11.40
CA SER A 91 30.70 1.45 -10.07
C SER A 91 32.14 0.99 -9.88
N ASP A 92 32.94 1.76 -9.17
CA ASP A 92 34.38 1.52 -8.98
C ASP A 92 34.84 2.03 -7.60
N LEU A 93 35.76 1.31 -6.95
CA LEU A 93 36.37 1.78 -5.71
C LEU A 93 37.43 2.86 -6.02
N VAL A 94 37.42 3.94 -5.25
CA VAL A 94 38.42 5.00 -5.41
C VAL A 94 39.67 4.61 -4.65
N GLY A 95 40.82 4.62 -5.33
CA GLY A 95 42.13 4.39 -4.71
C GLY A 95 42.47 2.93 -4.42
N SER A 96 41.86 1.97 -5.12
CA SER A 96 42.11 0.54 -4.91
C SER A 96 43.57 0.10 -5.05
N THR A 97 44.36 0.77 -5.90
CA THR A 97 45.80 0.51 -6.00
C THR A 97 46.53 0.88 -4.70
N GLN A 98 46.16 1.99 -4.07
CA GLN A 98 46.73 2.41 -2.78
C GLN A 98 46.27 1.48 -1.65
N LEU A 99 45.03 1.00 -1.71
CA LEU A 99 44.52 -0.03 -0.79
C LEU A 99 45.31 -1.34 -0.93
N SER A 100 45.70 -1.71 -2.15
CA SER A 100 46.49 -2.93 -2.39
C SER A 100 47.94 -2.85 -1.91
N GLU A 101 48.49 -1.64 -1.76
CA GLU A 101 49.82 -1.42 -1.19
C GLU A 101 49.80 -1.34 0.34
N ALA A 102 48.65 -0.95 0.93
CA ALA A 102 48.51 -0.69 2.36
C ALA A 102 47.92 -1.86 3.17
N LEU A 103 47.21 -2.78 2.53
CA LEU A 103 46.49 -3.88 3.19
C LEU A 103 47.07 -5.24 2.81
N ASP A 104 46.99 -6.19 3.74
CA ASP A 104 47.28 -7.59 3.45
C ASP A 104 46.34 -8.11 2.35
N PRO A 105 46.82 -8.94 1.39
CA PRO A 105 45.99 -9.46 0.30
C PRO A 105 44.71 -10.16 0.76
N GLU A 106 44.70 -10.84 1.92
CA GLU A 106 43.49 -11.49 2.44
C GLU A 106 42.45 -10.47 2.93
N ASP A 107 42.90 -9.40 3.58
CA ASP A 107 42.01 -8.34 4.07
C ASP A 107 41.51 -7.44 2.94
N LEU A 108 42.33 -7.20 1.92
CA LEU A 108 41.91 -6.55 0.68
C LEU A 108 40.84 -7.37 -0.04
N GLN A 109 41.03 -8.69 -0.15
CA GLN A 109 40.06 -9.56 -0.79
C GLN A 109 38.71 -9.54 -0.06
N LYS A 110 38.71 -9.60 1.29
CA LYS A 110 37.48 -9.48 2.10
C LYS A 110 36.76 -8.15 1.86
N LEU A 111 37.49 -7.04 1.76
CA LEU A 111 36.91 -5.72 1.49
C LEU A 111 36.31 -5.62 0.08
N ILE A 112 37.01 -6.18 -0.92
CA ILE A 112 36.48 -6.25 -2.29
C ILE A 112 35.23 -7.11 -2.35
N ASP A 113 35.19 -8.24 -1.65
CA ASP A 113 34.03 -9.12 -1.62
C ASP A 113 32.84 -8.48 -0.87
N ALA A 114 33.10 -7.73 0.22
CA ALA A 114 32.09 -6.94 0.90
C ALA A 114 31.53 -5.81 0.01
N TYR A 115 32.40 -5.08 -0.70
CA TYR A 115 32.01 -4.05 -1.67
C TYR A 115 31.16 -4.64 -2.80
N ARG A 116 31.58 -5.76 -3.39
CA ARG A 116 30.82 -6.47 -4.43
C ARG A 116 29.49 -6.98 -3.90
N GLY A 117 29.46 -7.44 -2.66
CA GLY A 117 28.23 -7.81 -1.94
C GLY A 117 27.24 -6.66 -1.89
N GLU A 118 27.65 -5.50 -1.37
CA GLU A 118 26.78 -4.31 -1.30
C GLU A 118 26.34 -3.82 -2.68
N CYS A 119 27.24 -3.85 -3.68
CA CYS A 119 26.88 -3.52 -5.06
C CYS A 119 25.80 -4.47 -5.60
N SER A 120 26.02 -5.78 -5.48
CA SER A 120 25.09 -6.81 -5.94
C SER A 120 23.72 -6.68 -5.25
N THR A 121 23.72 -6.47 -3.92
CA THR A 121 22.49 -6.27 -3.15
C THR A 121 21.74 -5.03 -3.60
N ALA A 122 22.40 -3.90 -3.76
CA ALA A 122 21.77 -2.67 -4.24
C ALA A 122 21.24 -2.82 -5.67
N ILE A 123 22.04 -3.37 -6.59
CA ILE A 123 21.67 -3.57 -8.00
C ILE A 123 20.44 -4.47 -8.12
N ARG A 124 20.44 -5.63 -7.45
CA ARG A 124 19.33 -6.57 -7.47
C ARG A 124 18.08 -6.05 -6.78
N ARG A 125 18.22 -5.28 -5.70
CA ARG A 125 17.09 -4.64 -5.01
C ARG A 125 16.27 -3.74 -5.92
N TYR A 126 16.94 -3.00 -6.81
CA TYR A 126 16.28 -2.17 -7.83
C TYR A 126 16.11 -2.93 -9.16
N GLY A 127 16.16 -4.26 -9.14
CA GLY A 127 15.94 -5.15 -10.28
C GLY A 127 16.82 -4.90 -11.50
N GLY A 128 18.05 -4.43 -11.28
CA GLY A 128 19.12 -4.51 -12.26
C GLY A 128 19.87 -5.85 -12.16
N GLU A 129 20.57 -6.20 -13.22
CA GLU A 129 21.39 -7.41 -13.30
C GLU A 129 22.88 -7.04 -13.36
N VAL A 130 23.70 -7.72 -12.56
CA VAL A 130 25.16 -7.50 -12.57
C VAL A 130 25.76 -8.21 -13.79
N ALA A 131 26.15 -7.42 -14.78
CA ALA A 131 26.71 -7.93 -16.03
C ALA A 131 28.09 -8.57 -15.83
N ARG A 132 29.00 -7.87 -15.13
CA ARG A 132 30.37 -8.34 -14.88
C ARG A 132 31.05 -7.54 -13.78
N TYR A 133 32.03 -8.16 -13.12
CA TYR A 133 33.00 -7.48 -12.25
C TYR A 133 34.33 -7.30 -12.99
N PHE A 134 34.95 -6.12 -12.83
CA PHE A 134 36.24 -5.77 -13.42
C PHE A 134 37.20 -5.33 -12.31
N GLY A 135 37.99 -6.26 -11.77
CA GLY A 135 38.79 -5.97 -10.58
C GLY A 135 37.89 -5.53 -9.42
N ASP A 136 38.09 -4.32 -8.93
CA ASP A 136 37.30 -3.66 -7.88
C ASP A 136 36.08 -2.89 -8.40
N GLY A 137 35.78 -2.97 -9.70
CA GLY A 137 34.60 -2.37 -10.33
C GLY A 137 33.46 -3.36 -10.62
N ALA A 138 32.24 -2.84 -10.71
CA ALA A 138 31.03 -3.57 -11.08
C ALA A 138 30.31 -2.87 -12.24
N MET A 139 29.85 -3.66 -13.20
CA MET A 139 29.02 -3.21 -14.33
C MET A 139 27.65 -3.87 -14.24
N ALA A 140 26.60 -3.08 -14.44
CA ALA A 140 25.22 -3.56 -14.33
C ALA A 140 24.32 -3.00 -15.44
N PHE A 141 23.30 -3.78 -15.77
CA PHE A 141 22.26 -3.44 -16.73
C PHE A 141 20.91 -3.32 -16.05
N PHE A 142 20.19 -2.26 -16.41
CA PHE A 142 18.79 -2.06 -16.10
C PHE A 142 18.02 -1.99 -17.42
N GLY A 143 16.95 -2.77 -17.54
CA GLY A 143 16.22 -2.98 -18.79
C GLY A 143 16.57 -4.25 -19.56
N TRP A 144 17.39 -5.11 -18.95
CA TRP A 144 17.72 -6.44 -19.44
C TRP A 144 18.04 -7.37 -18.25
N PRO A 145 17.53 -8.63 -18.21
CA PRO A 145 16.67 -9.27 -19.22
C PRO A 145 15.29 -8.66 -19.36
N TYR A 146 14.79 -8.13 -18.24
CA TYR A 146 13.44 -7.61 -18.10
C TYR A 146 13.46 -6.09 -18.21
N ALA A 147 12.63 -5.54 -19.08
CA ALA A 147 12.51 -4.11 -19.31
C ALA A 147 11.43 -3.49 -18.41
N HIS A 148 11.74 -2.36 -17.79
CA HIS A 148 10.83 -1.57 -16.97
C HIS A 148 10.83 -0.12 -17.48
N GLU A 149 9.73 0.60 -17.29
CA GLU A 149 9.65 1.99 -17.77
C GLU A 149 10.60 2.95 -17.07
N ASP A 150 10.95 2.62 -15.83
CA ASP A 150 11.74 3.44 -14.92
C ASP A 150 13.16 2.91 -14.73
N ASP A 151 13.69 2.10 -15.65
CA ASP A 151 15.04 1.50 -15.54
C ASP A 151 16.14 2.53 -15.30
N ALA A 152 16.01 3.75 -15.86
CA ALA A 152 16.96 4.82 -15.60
C ALA A 152 16.86 5.36 -14.15
N VAL A 153 15.64 5.45 -13.60
CA VAL A 153 15.38 5.88 -12.22
C VAL A 153 15.91 4.83 -11.24
N ARG A 154 15.61 3.56 -11.49
CA ARG A 154 16.09 2.40 -10.72
C ARG A 154 17.60 2.31 -10.69
N ALA A 155 18.26 2.46 -11.84
CA ALA A 155 19.73 2.51 -11.92
C ALA A 155 20.32 3.66 -11.10
N THR A 156 19.68 4.82 -11.10
CA THR A 156 20.15 6.01 -10.38
C THR A 156 19.95 5.85 -8.86
N HIS A 157 18.85 5.24 -8.41
CA HIS A 157 18.67 4.86 -7.00
C HIS A 157 19.70 3.83 -6.54
N ALA A 158 19.94 2.78 -7.34
CA ALA A 158 20.98 1.79 -7.05
C ALA A 158 22.36 2.46 -6.90
N ALA A 159 22.70 3.39 -7.80
CA ALA A 159 23.94 4.15 -7.74
C ALA A 159 24.09 4.96 -6.44
N LEU A 160 23.06 5.69 -6.02
CA LEU A 160 23.08 6.45 -4.76
C LEU A 160 23.17 5.53 -3.53
N GLU A 161 22.47 4.40 -3.56
CA GLU A 161 22.48 3.42 -2.49
C GLU A 161 23.86 2.75 -2.34
N ILE A 162 24.52 2.42 -3.46
CA ILE A 162 25.91 1.92 -3.47
C ILE A 162 26.84 2.92 -2.79
N VAL A 163 26.82 4.17 -3.23
CA VAL A 163 27.65 5.24 -2.64
C VAL A 163 27.41 5.38 -1.14
N SER A 164 26.16 5.29 -0.69
CA SER A 164 25.80 5.38 0.73
C SER A 164 26.26 4.17 1.54
N ARG A 165 26.10 2.96 1.01
CA ARG A 165 26.42 1.71 1.73
C ARG A 165 27.91 1.41 1.79
N VAL A 166 28.65 1.69 0.72
CA VAL A 166 30.09 1.40 0.65
C VAL A 166 30.87 2.13 1.73
N THR A 167 30.46 3.35 2.09
CA THR A 167 31.06 4.11 3.20
C THR A 167 30.85 3.50 4.58
N LYS A 168 29.90 2.57 4.72
CA LYS A 168 29.52 1.90 5.98
C LYS A 168 30.11 0.50 6.13
N ILE A 169 30.84 0.02 5.13
CA ILE A 169 31.51 -1.29 5.20
C ILE A 169 32.57 -1.22 6.30
N ALA A 170 32.41 -2.07 7.31
CA ALA A 170 33.34 -2.15 8.42
C ALA A 170 34.69 -2.70 7.95
N GLY A 171 35.77 -1.98 8.24
CA GLY A 171 37.10 -2.35 7.81
C GLY A 171 38.19 -1.43 8.38
N PRO A 172 39.47 -1.74 8.13
CA PRO A 172 40.60 -0.94 8.61
C PRO A 172 40.66 0.47 7.99
N VAL A 173 39.92 0.70 6.92
CA VAL A 173 39.86 1.97 6.17
C VAL A 173 38.43 2.21 5.67
N THR A 174 38.02 3.48 5.60
CA THR A 174 36.73 3.85 5.02
C THR A 174 36.80 3.74 3.50
N LEU A 175 35.98 2.86 2.93
CA LEU A 175 35.88 2.71 1.48
C LEU A 175 35.09 3.87 0.87
N THR A 176 35.51 4.29 -0.31
CA THR A 176 34.77 5.25 -1.13
C THR A 176 34.64 4.70 -2.54
N CYS A 177 33.52 4.97 -3.19
CA CYS A 177 33.29 4.54 -4.56
C CYS A 177 32.76 5.69 -5.41
N ARG A 178 32.75 5.50 -6.72
CA ARG A 178 32.24 6.47 -7.68
C ARG A 178 31.43 5.73 -8.73
N VAL A 179 30.32 6.33 -9.17
CA VAL A 179 29.35 5.66 -10.04
C VAL A 179 29.01 6.52 -11.24
N GLY A 180 28.96 5.91 -12.42
CA GLY A 180 28.55 6.52 -13.68
C GLY A 180 27.37 5.78 -14.29
N VAL A 181 26.36 6.51 -14.76
CA VAL A 181 25.14 5.93 -15.36
C VAL A 181 24.86 6.59 -16.71
N CYS A 182 24.61 5.77 -17.74
CA CYS A 182 24.21 6.25 -19.06
C CYS A 182 23.09 5.37 -19.64
N SER A 183 22.09 6.02 -20.23
CA SER A 183 20.95 5.39 -20.89
C SER A 183 21.04 5.62 -22.39
N GLY A 184 20.83 4.57 -23.18
CA GLY A 184 20.97 4.64 -24.63
C GLY A 184 20.82 3.27 -25.32
N PRO A 185 20.85 3.26 -26.67
CA PRO A 185 20.75 2.03 -27.44
C PRO A 185 22.02 1.19 -27.31
N VAL A 186 21.87 -0.12 -27.22
CA VAL A 186 22.94 -1.12 -27.22
C VAL A 186 22.46 -2.40 -27.92
N VAL A 187 23.40 -3.21 -28.40
CA VAL A 187 23.15 -4.62 -28.74
C VAL A 187 23.61 -5.46 -27.55
N VAL A 188 22.70 -6.21 -26.93
CA VAL A 188 23.02 -7.11 -25.80
C VAL A 188 22.89 -8.55 -26.28
N GLY A 189 23.89 -9.38 -26.04
CA GLY A 189 23.85 -10.80 -26.40
C GLY A 189 24.81 -11.64 -25.57
N GLU A 190 24.53 -12.93 -25.48
CA GLU A 190 25.45 -13.89 -24.86
C GLU A 190 26.59 -14.19 -25.84
N THR A 191 27.80 -13.77 -25.51
CA THR A 191 28.99 -14.15 -26.30
C THR A 191 29.99 -14.82 -25.36
N GLY A 192 30.24 -16.12 -25.60
CA GLY A 192 31.24 -16.87 -24.88
C GLY A 192 31.41 -18.27 -25.46
N ASP A 193 32.51 -18.48 -26.19
CA ASP A 193 33.02 -19.81 -26.47
C ASP A 193 33.91 -20.20 -25.27
N SER A 194 33.65 -21.36 -24.65
CA SER A 194 34.33 -21.90 -23.45
C SER A 194 34.05 -21.23 -22.08
N GLY A 195 32.97 -21.69 -21.42
CA GLY A 195 32.93 -21.91 -19.95
C GLY A 195 32.97 -20.71 -18.99
N THR A 196 33.07 -19.47 -19.48
CA THR A 196 33.04 -18.25 -18.65
C THR A 196 31.96 -17.33 -19.17
N TRP A 197 30.94 -17.06 -18.37
CA TRP A 197 29.78 -16.27 -18.76
C TRP A 197 30.19 -14.79 -18.80
N SER A 198 30.15 -14.15 -19.96
CA SER A 198 30.31 -12.70 -20.10
C SER A 198 29.10 -12.10 -20.84
N MET A 199 28.36 -11.25 -20.13
CA MET A 199 27.31 -10.42 -20.71
C MET A 199 27.96 -9.22 -21.38
N ASP A 200 27.99 -9.19 -22.72
CA ASP A 200 28.57 -8.09 -23.47
C ASP A 200 27.46 -7.22 -24.09
N ALA A 201 27.49 -5.93 -23.77
CA ALA A 201 26.70 -4.90 -24.46
C ALA A 201 27.62 -4.14 -25.43
N VAL A 202 27.28 -4.18 -26.72
CA VAL A 202 28.01 -3.47 -27.78
C VAL A 202 27.25 -2.21 -28.14
N GLY A 203 27.87 -1.05 -27.92
CA GLY A 203 27.28 0.26 -28.22
C GLY A 203 28.12 1.40 -27.63
N GLU A 204 27.71 2.64 -27.90
CA GLU A 204 28.36 3.82 -27.32
C GLU A 204 28.01 4.00 -25.83
N THR A 205 26.81 3.54 -25.42
CA THR A 205 26.26 3.69 -24.07
C THR A 205 27.16 3.12 -22.94
N PRO A 206 27.68 1.88 -23.01
CA PRO A 206 28.59 1.36 -21.98
C PRO A 206 29.90 2.13 -21.91
N ASN A 207 30.42 2.58 -23.05
CA ASN A 207 31.65 3.38 -23.11
C ASN A 207 31.45 4.73 -22.43
N ILE A 208 30.32 5.41 -22.67
CA ILE A 208 29.99 6.67 -22.00
C ILE A 208 29.82 6.44 -20.50
N ALA A 209 29.05 5.43 -20.06
CA ALA A 209 28.83 5.14 -18.64
C ALA A 209 30.15 4.93 -17.86
N ALA A 210 31.10 4.17 -18.42
CA ALA A 210 32.41 3.97 -17.82
C ALA A 210 33.22 5.28 -17.71
N ARG A 211 33.11 6.18 -18.70
CA ARG A 211 33.78 7.48 -18.67
C ARG A 211 33.15 8.44 -17.68
N LEU A 212 31.82 8.43 -17.54
CA LEU A 212 31.12 9.20 -16.51
C LEU A 212 31.52 8.74 -15.11
N GLN A 213 31.68 7.43 -14.91
CA GLN A 213 32.19 6.88 -13.64
C GLN A 213 33.61 7.39 -13.34
N THR A 214 34.48 7.46 -14.36
CA THR A 214 35.85 7.99 -14.18
C THR A 214 35.83 9.48 -13.82
N LEU A 215 34.89 10.25 -14.37
CA LEU A 215 34.71 11.68 -14.10
C LEU A 215 34.14 11.95 -12.70
N ALA A 216 33.35 11.01 -12.15
CA ALA A 216 32.74 11.14 -10.84
C ALA A 216 33.77 11.28 -9.73
N ALA A 217 33.58 12.28 -8.87
CA ALA A 217 34.34 12.44 -7.63
C ALA A 217 34.01 11.30 -6.64
N ALA A 218 34.86 11.11 -5.63
CA ALA A 218 34.63 10.09 -4.60
C ALA A 218 33.27 10.30 -3.91
N ASN A 219 32.52 9.21 -3.75
CA ASN A 219 31.16 9.15 -3.23
C ASN A 219 30.16 10.03 -3.99
N THR A 220 30.25 10.03 -5.32
CA THR A 220 29.30 10.74 -6.17
C THR A 220 28.80 9.88 -7.31
N VAL A 221 27.62 10.22 -7.81
CA VAL A 221 27.00 9.60 -8.99
C VAL A 221 26.95 10.64 -10.10
N VAL A 222 27.39 10.25 -11.30
CA VAL A 222 27.40 11.11 -12.48
C VAL A 222 26.59 10.48 -13.61
N VAL A 223 25.78 11.28 -14.29
CA VAL A 223 24.87 10.85 -15.35
C VAL A 223 25.09 11.64 -16.64
N SER A 224 24.78 11.03 -17.79
CA SER A 224 24.70 11.73 -19.08
C SER A 224 23.44 12.60 -19.17
N GLU A 225 23.40 13.53 -20.12
CA GLU A 225 22.18 14.23 -20.54
C GLU A 225 21.03 13.28 -20.90
N SER A 226 21.31 12.15 -21.57
CA SER A 226 20.28 11.18 -21.95
C SER A 226 19.62 10.54 -20.73
N THR A 227 20.40 10.17 -19.72
CA THR A 227 19.88 9.67 -18.45
C THR A 227 19.18 10.78 -17.67
N ARG A 228 19.77 11.97 -17.57
CA ARG A 228 19.19 13.12 -16.86
C ARG A 228 17.80 13.48 -17.38
N ARG A 229 17.56 13.42 -18.69
CA ARG A 229 16.21 13.65 -19.26
C ARG A 229 15.18 12.64 -18.75
N LEU A 230 15.56 11.36 -18.67
CA LEU A 230 14.69 10.28 -18.22
C LEU A 230 14.41 10.33 -16.71
N VAL A 231 15.33 10.88 -15.92
CA VAL A 231 15.25 10.86 -14.45
C VAL A 231 15.05 12.25 -13.82
N SER A 232 14.86 13.29 -14.63
CA SER A 232 14.78 14.70 -14.17
C SER A 232 13.66 14.97 -13.14
N ALA A 233 12.58 14.19 -13.20
CA ALA A 233 11.45 14.29 -12.29
C ALA A 233 11.76 13.68 -10.89
N ALA A 234 12.73 12.77 -10.80
CA ALA A 234 12.97 11.95 -9.61
C ALA A 234 14.23 12.34 -8.82
N PHE A 235 15.14 13.16 -9.38
CA PHE A 235 16.39 13.52 -8.70
C PHE A 235 16.76 14.99 -8.89
N ASP A 236 17.57 15.49 -7.96
CA ASP A 236 18.23 16.79 -8.06
C ASP A 236 19.61 16.64 -8.67
N PHE A 237 20.00 17.61 -9.50
CA PHE A 237 21.23 17.57 -10.27
C PHE A 237 22.05 18.84 -10.09
N GLN A 238 23.36 18.67 -10.01
CA GLN A 238 24.32 19.74 -10.25
C GLN A 238 24.86 19.60 -11.67
N ASP A 239 24.73 20.66 -12.45
CA ASP A 239 25.30 20.73 -13.80
C ASP A 239 26.83 20.80 -13.73
N LEU A 240 27.50 19.88 -14.44
CA LEU A 240 28.96 19.82 -14.57
C LEU A 240 29.44 20.29 -15.95
N GLY A 241 28.54 20.75 -16.82
CA GLY A 241 28.84 21.30 -18.13
C GLY A 241 29.16 20.25 -19.19
N LEU A 242 29.66 20.74 -20.34
CA LEU A 242 30.13 19.91 -21.46
C LEU A 242 31.50 19.33 -21.12
N GLN A 243 31.63 18.01 -21.28
CA GLN A 243 32.85 17.26 -20.99
C GLN A 243 33.30 16.50 -22.24
N GLU A 244 34.58 16.63 -22.60
CA GLU A 244 35.20 15.82 -23.64
C GLU A 244 35.58 14.44 -23.08
N LEU A 245 34.84 13.40 -23.48
CA LEU A 245 35.11 12.03 -23.05
C LEU A 245 36.02 11.34 -24.06
N LYS A 246 37.11 10.74 -23.59
CA LYS A 246 38.08 10.03 -24.45
C LYS A 246 37.39 8.93 -25.27
N GLY A 247 37.41 9.08 -26.59
CA GLY A 247 36.84 8.12 -27.55
C GLY A 247 35.38 8.42 -27.96
N VAL A 248 34.81 9.54 -27.49
CA VAL A 248 33.50 10.05 -27.92
C VAL A 248 33.74 11.29 -28.79
N THR A 249 33.16 11.31 -29.98
CA THR A 249 33.41 12.35 -30.99
C THR A 249 32.80 13.71 -30.64
N GLU A 250 31.73 13.72 -29.83
CA GLU A 250 31.02 14.93 -29.40
C GLU A 250 31.19 15.13 -27.88
N SER A 251 31.27 16.38 -27.43
CA SER A 251 31.25 16.69 -26.01
C SER A 251 29.91 16.28 -25.40
N VAL A 252 29.94 15.51 -24.31
CA VAL A 252 28.74 15.04 -23.62
C VAL A 252 28.43 16.01 -22.49
N HIS A 253 27.18 16.45 -22.37
CA HIS A 253 26.75 17.25 -21.21
C HIS A 253 26.50 16.34 -20.02
N VAL A 254 27.06 16.69 -18.87
CA VAL A 254 27.18 15.80 -17.70
C VAL A 254 26.63 16.44 -16.45
N TYR A 255 25.97 15.63 -15.61
CA TYR A 255 25.38 16.08 -14.35
C TYR A 255 25.79 15.18 -13.21
N ARG A 256 26.02 15.78 -12.04
CA ARG A 256 26.13 15.05 -10.78
C ARG A 256 24.74 14.91 -10.17
N VAL A 257 24.38 13.71 -9.75
CA VAL A 257 23.17 13.46 -8.96
C VAL A 257 23.44 13.85 -7.51
N LEU A 258 22.57 14.69 -6.93
CA LEU A 258 22.69 15.18 -5.56
C LEU A 258 21.89 14.31 -4.60
N SER A 259 20.61 14.13 -4.88
CA SER A 259 19.64 13.42 -4.04
C SER A 259 18.45 12.95 -4.86
N ALA A 260 17.75 11.92 -4.37
CA ALA A 260 16.40 11.64 -4.83
C ALA A 260 15.44 12.73 -4.33
N LYS A 261 14.50 13.15 -5.19
CA LYS A 261 13.41 14.03 -4.79
C LYS A 261 12.44 13.24 -3.93
N HIS A 262 12.05 13.80 -2.80
CA HIS A 262 10.98 13.24 -1.97
C HIS A 262 9.63 13.70 -2.54
N THR A 263 8.94 12.84 -3.29
CA THR A 263 7.54 13.09 -3.68
C THR A 263 6.65 12.87 -2.45
N THR A 264 6.04 13.93 -1.95
CA THR A 264 5.30 13.93 -0.67
C THR A 264 3.78 13.78 -0.86
N SER A 265 3.30 13.59 -2.10
CA SER A 265 1.87 13.60 -2.42
C SER A 265 1.48 12.68 -3.57
N ARG A 266 0.34 11.99 -3.39
CA ARG A 266 -0.38 11.22 -4.41
C ARG A 266 -0.62 12.02 -5.69
N PHE A 267 -1.01 13.30 -5.56
CA PHE A 267 -1.21 14.17 -6.71
C PHE A 267 0.08 14.41 -7.51
N GLU A 268 1.22 14.59 -6.83
CA GLU A 268 2.52 14.80 -7.47
C GLU A 268 2.99 13.56 -8.20
N ALA A 269 2.83 12.40 -7.56
CA ALA A 269 3.13 11.12 -8.18
C ALA A 269 2.19 10.82 -9.36
N ALA A 270 0.90 11.18 -9.29
CA ALA A 270 -0.07 11.05 -10.38
C ALA A 270 0.24 11.92 -11.60
N HIS A 271 1.00 13.00 -11.42
CA HIS A 271 1.29 13.98 -12.45
C HIS A 271 2.79 14.27 -12.53
N ALA A 272 3.64 13.25 -12.40
CA ALA A 272 5.09 13.36 -12.53
C ALA A 272 5.58 13.84 -13.93
N GLY A 273 4.64 14.08 -14.88
CA GLY A 273 4.86 14.82 -16.12
C GLY A 273 4.62 16.33 -16.00
N SER A 274 4.57 17.04 -17.14
CA SER A 274 4.26 18.47 -17.15
C SER A 274 2.79 18.71 -16.78
N LEU A 275 2.55 19.23 -15.58
CA LEU A 275 1.23 19.68 -15.14
C LEU A 275 0.74 20.84 -16.01
N THR A 276 -0.54 20.78 -16.41
CA THR A 276 -1.20 21.92 -17.07
C THR A 276 -1.14 23.15 -16.16
N PRO A 277 -0.76 24.35 -16.67
CA PRO A 277 -0.73 25.57 -15.87
C PRO A 277 -2.03 25.78 -15.08
N LEU A 278 -1.93 26.35 -13.88
CA LEU A 278 -3.12 26.62 -13.05
C LEU A 278 -3.97 27.75 -13.68
N ILE A 279 -5.07 27.38 -14.34
CA ILE A 279 -5.99 28.33 -15.00
C ILE A 279 -7.17 28.68 -14.08
N GLY A 280 -7.52 29.96 -13.99
CA GLY A 280 -8.76 30.43 -13.37
C GLY A 280 -8.84 30.29 -11.84
N ARG A 281 -7.68 30.17 -11.16
CA ARG A 281 -7.61 29.95 -9.70
C ARG A 281 -6.72 30.93 -8.96
N SER A 282 -6.43 32.08 -9.56
CA SER A 282 -5.51 33.07 -9.00
C SER A 282 -6.02 33.66 -7.68
N SER A 283 -7.33 33.91 -7.56
CA SER A 283 -7.97 34.38 -6.33
C SER A 283 -7.87 33.38 -5.19
N GLU A 284 -8.15 32.11 -5.48
CA GLU A 284 -8.15 31.03 -4.50
C GLU A 284 -6.74 30.72 -4.02
N LEU A 285 -5.76 30.71 -4.93
CA LEU A 285 -4.36 30.56 -4.56
C LEU A 285 -3.89 31.74 -3.69
N SER A 286 -4.28 32.98 -4.04
CA SER A 286 -3.94 34.16 -3.25
C SER A 286 -4.52 34.10 -1.85
N LEU A 287 -5.75 33.59 -1.68
CA LEU A 287 -6.36 33.37 -0.37
C LEU A 287 -5.55 32.36 0.46
N LEU A 288 -5.16 31.23 -0.12
CA LEU A 288 -4.36 30.22 0.58
C LEU A 288 -3.00 30.78 1.01
N LEU A 289 -2.34 31.54 0.14
CA LEU A 289 -1.06 32.19 0.44
C LEU A 289 -1.17 33.27 1.52
N ASP A 290 -2.23 34.10 1.50
CA ASP A 290 -2.51 35.09 2.56
C ASP A 290 -2.66 34.40 3.93
N ARG A 291 -3.41 33.31 3.97
CA ARG A 291 -3.62 32.52 5.19
C ARG A 291 -2.34 31.82 5.65
N TRP A 292 -1.50 31.38 4.72
CA TRP A 292 -0.16 30.86 5.04
C TRP A 292 0.72 31.92 5.72
N GLN A 293 0.73 33.17 5.23
CA GLN A 293 1.50 34.24 5.87
C GLN A 293 1.03 34.51 7.31
N LYS A 294 -0.28 34.60 7.56
CA LYS A 294 -0.83 34.76 8.91
C LYS A 294 -0.46 33.61 9.84
N ALA A 295 -0.55 32.37 9.35
CA ALA A 295 -0.13 31.20 10.10
C ALA A 295 1.36 31.29 10.49
N LYS A 296 2.25 31.75 9.61
CA LYS A 296 3.67 31.93 9.95
C LYS A 296 3.90 32.95 11.08
N GLU A 297 3.05 33.96 11.17
CA GLU A 297 3.07 34.99 12.22
C GLU A 297 2.50 34.50 13.57
N GLY A 298 1.99 33.27 13.62
CA GLY A 298 1.40 32.67 14.82
C GLY A 298 -0.09 32.90 14.98
N ASP A 299 -0.78 33.41 13.94
CA ASP A 299 -2.24 33.47 13.87
C ASP A 299 -2.74 32.25 13.10
N GLY A 300 -3.03 31.15 13.81
CA GLY A 300 -3.37 29.88 13.19
C GLY A 300 -4.64 29.98 12.36
N GLN A 301 -4.62 29.37 11.18
CA GLN A 301 -5.69 29.49 10.17
C GLN A 301 -6.28 28.12 9.84
N VAL A 302 -7.60 28.07 9.66
CA VAL A 302 -8.32 26.90 9.15
C VAL A 302 -9.03 27.25 7.85
N ILE A 303 -8.89 26.41 6.83
CA ILE A 303 -9.58 26.57 5.55
C ILE A 303 -10.27 25.26 5.15
N PHE A 304 -11.57 25.32 4.96
CA PHE A 304 -12.33 24.26 4.30
C PHE A 304 -12.42 24.56 2.81
N LEU A 305 -11.78 23.72 2.00
CA LEU A 305 -11.81 23.81 0.55
C LEU A 305 -12.87 22.86 0.00
N SER A 306 -14.06 23.38 -0.23
CA SER A 306 -15.21 22.61 -0.70
C SER A 306 -15.31 22.61 -2.22
N GLY A 307 -15.75 21.51 -2.83
CA GLY A 307 -16.07 21.48 -4.26
C GLY A 307 -16.34 20.09 -4.81
N ILE A 308 -16.95 20.03 -6.01
CA ILE A 308 -17.27 18.76 -6.67
C ILE A 308 -16.00 17.96 -7.06
N PRO A 309 -16.08 16.64 -7.27
CA PRO A 309 -14.97 15.85 -7.80
C PRO A 309 -14.42 16.44 -9.12
N GLY A 310 -13.10 16.42 -9.30
CA GLY A 310 -12.46 16.92 -10.54
C GLY A 310 -12.40 18.44 -10.71
N VAL A 311 -12.94 19.23 -9.77
CA VAL A 311 -12.98 20.71 -9.86
C VAL A 311 -11.61 21.40 -9.68
N GLY A 312 -10.58 20.66 -9.27
CA GLY A 312 -9.21 21.16 -9.10
C GLY A 312 -8.75 21.40 -7.66
N LYS A 313 -9.41 20.83 -6.64
CA LYS A 313 -9.00 20.95 -5.21
C LYS A 313 -7.54 20.52 -4.98
N SER A 314 -7.19 19.29 -5.34
CA SER A 314 -5.84 18.76 -5.16
C SER A 314 -4.80 19.50 -6.02
N ARG A 315 -5.18 19.98 -7.22
CA ARG A 315 -4.31 20.84 -8.06
C ARG A 315 -3.98 22.16 -7.37
N LEU A 316 -4.97 22.79 -6.73
CA LEU A 316 -4.79 24.03 -5.99
C LEU A 316 -3.90 23.82 -4.74
N LEU A 317 -4.12 22.73 -4.00
CA LEU A 317 -3.25 22.37 -2.86
C LEU A 317 -1.81 22.09 -3.30
N HIS A 318 -1.63 21.44 -4.45
CA HIS A 318 -0.30 21.24 -5.01
C HIS A 318 0.37 22.56 -5.42
N GLU A 319 -0.33 23.47 -6.09
CA GLU A 319 0.24 24.79 -6.40
C GLU A 319 0.62 25.53 -5.12
N LEU A 320 -0.22 25.50 -4.07
CA LEU A 320 0.15 26.08 -2.77
C LEU A 320 1.46 25.49 -2.25
N LYS A 321 1.59 24.15 -2.21
CA LYS A 321 2.80 23.47 -1.74
C LYS A 321 4.03 23.90 -2.54
N SER A 322 3.94 23.93 -3.87
CA SER A 322 5.03 24.38 -4.73
C SER A 322 5.43 25.84 -4.47
N ARG A 323 4.47 26.73 -4.18
CA ARG A 323 4.75 28.14 -3.87
C ARG A 323 5.42 28.35 -2.51
N VAL A 324 5.27 27.42 -1.59
CA VAL A 324 5.85 27.52 -0.23
C VAL A 324 7.02 26.55 -0.02
N GLU A 325 7.42 25.82 -1.06
CA GLU A 325 8.46 24.78 -1.02
C GLU A 325 9.82 25.35 -0.58
N ASP A 326 10.17 26.55 -1.07
CA ASP A 326 11.42 27.24 -0.72
C ASP A 326 11.42 27.81 0.71
N GLU A 327 10.28 27.79 1.42
CA GLU A 327 10.17 28.26 2.79
C GLU A 327 10.36 27.09 3.78
N PRO A 328 11.15 27.23 4.86
CA PRO A 328 11.32 26.17 5.84
C PRO A 328 10.04 25.93 6.64
N HIS A 329 9.34 24.83 6.34
CA HIS A 329 8.10 24.44 7.01
C HIS A 329 8.05 22.94 7.28
N ILE A 330 7.03 22.51 8.04
CA ILE A 330 6.66 21.10 8.23
C ILE A 330 5.38 20.85 7.44
N LEU A 331 5.34 19.77 6.67
CA LEU A 331 4.16 19.33 5.93
C LEU A 331 3.60 18.06 6.58
N LEU A 332 2.36 18.14 7.06
CA LEU A 332 1.60 16.99 7.54
C LEU A 332 0.43 16.76 6.58
N HIS A 333 0.53 15.73 5.75
CA HIS A 333 -0.46 15.44 4.72
C HIS A 333 -1.22 14.15 5.04
N HIS A 334 -2.52 14.29 5.25
CA HIS A 334 -3.46 13.25 5.64
C HIS A 334 -4.45 12.99 4.51
N GLN A 335 -4.63 11.73 4.13
CA GLN A 335 -5.53 11.37 3.04
C GLN A 335 -6.65 10.46 3.55
N CYS A 336 -7.89 10.91 3.42
CA CYS A 336 -9.05 10.12 3.82
C CYS A 336 -9.38 9.06 2.78
N SER A 337 -10.00 7.95 3.21
CA SER A 337 -10.30 6.80 2.37
C SER A 337 -11.76 6.33 2.58
N PRO A 338 -12.53 6.09 1.50
CA PRO A 338 -13.91 5.64 1.62
C PRO A 338 -14.05 4.29 2.35
N TYR A 339 -13.05 3.42 2.21
CA TYR A 339 -13.03 2.09 2.84
C TYR A 339 -12.74 2.13 4.35
N HIS A 340 -12.12 3.21 4.82
CA HIS A 340 -11.67 3.37 6.20
C HIS A 340 -12.47 4.42 6.97
N SER A 341 -13.65 4.79 6.46
CA SER A 341 -14.58 5.71 7.15
C SER A 341 -15.09 5.17 8.49
N GLN A 342 -14.84 3.90 8.80
CA GLN A 342 -15.15 3.24 10.08
C GLN A 342 -13.90 2.76 10.82
N SER A 343 -12.72 3.21 10.40
CA SER A 343 -11.43 2.87 11.00
C SER A 343 -10.95 4.08 11.80
N ALA A 344 -10.97 3.98 13.12
CA ALA A 344 -10.60 5.10 14.00
C ALA A 344 -9.18 5.60 13.69
N PHE A 345 -9.03 6.92 13.52
CA PHE A 345 -7.78 7.62 13.27
C PHE A 345 -7.01 7.23 11.99
N PHE A 346 -7.66 6.57 11.02
CA PHE A 346 -7.00 6.05 9.82
C PHE A 346 -6.04 7.04 9.13
N PRO A 347 -6.47 8.27 8.72
CA PRO A 347 -5.60 9.17 7.96
C PRO A 347 -4.45 9.75 8.81
N VAL A 348 -4.54 9.67 10.13
CA VAL A 348 -3.47 10.06 11.06
C VAL A 348 -2.47 8.92 11.21
N ILE A 349 -2.95 7.68 11.39
CA ILE A 349 -2.12 6.48 11.43
C ILE A 349 -1.29 6.39 10.14
N GLU A 350 -1.94 6.48 8.98
CA GLU A 350 -1.26 6.40 7.67
C GLU A 350 -0.17 7.47 7.53
N GLN A 351 -0.45 8.71 7.94
CA GLN A 351 0.51 9.81 7.86
C GLN A 351 1.71 9.58 8.77
N ILE A 352 1.51 9.10 10.00
CA ILE A 352 2.60 8.83 10.94
C ILE A 352 3.44 7.65 10.46
N GLU A 353 2.82 6.56 10.00
CA GLU A 353 3.52 5.41 9.44
C GLU A 353 4.40 5.81 8.24
N GLN A 354 3.87 6.65 7.34
CA GLN A 354 4.62 7.15 6.19
C GLN A 354 5.77 8.07 6.61
N ALA A 355 5.51 9.04 7.49
CA ALA A 355 6.50 10.02 7.90
C ALA A 355 7.61 9.41 8.78
N ALA A 356 7.28 8.44 9.63
CA ALA A 356 8.23 7.67 10.43
C ALA A 356 8.84 6.49 9.66
N GLN A 357 8.42 6.24 8.41
CA GLN A 357 8.91 5.15 7.55
C GLN A 357 8.75 3.76 8.21
N LEU A 358 7.59 3.53 8.82
CA LEU A 358 7.22 2.26 9.44
C LEU A 358 6.76 1.26 8.38
N THR A 359 7.10 0.00 8.60
CA THR A 359 6.84 -1.10 7.67
C THR A 359 6.33 -2.32 8.42
N ALA A 360 5.44 -3.10 7.79
CA ALA A 360 4.87 -4.28 8.45
C ALA A 360 5.93 -5.36 8.79
N ARG A 361 6.96 -5.49 7.95
CA ARG A 361 7.96 -6.58 8.03
C ARG A 361 9.13 -6.32 9.00
N GLU A 362 9.17 -5.18 9.68
CA GLU A 362 10.26 -4.88 10.62
C GLU A 362 9.89 -5.25 12.08
N PRO A 363 10.89 -5.60 12.91
CA PRO A 363 10.67 -5.86 14.34
C PRO A 363 10.04 -4.66 15.05
N ASP A 364 9.17 -4.92 16.04
CA ASP A 364 8.45 -3.86 16.75
C ASP A 364 9.37 -2.88 17.50
N ALA A 365 10.54 -3.35 17.95
CA ALA A 365 11.57 -2.50 18.54
C ALA A 365 12.11 -1.44 17.55
N ASP A 366 12.25 -1.80 16.27
CA ASP A 366 12.70 -0.88 15.21
C ASP A 366 11.60 0.13 14.88
N LYS A 367 10.34 -0.32 14.82
CA LYS A 367 9.18 0.58 14.67
C LYS A 367 9.13 1.62 15.79
N LEU A 368 9.34 1.19 17.03
CA LEU A 368 9.33 2.08 18.20
C LEU A 368 10.49 3.07 18.17
N ALA A 369 11.68 2.65 17.75
CA ALA A 369 12.84 3.54 17.59
C ALA A 369 12.58 4.62 16.53
N LYS A 370 12.03 4.24 15.37
CA LYS A 370 11.64 5.17 14.30
C LYS A 370 10.55 6.14 14.74
N LEU A 371 9.55 5.65 15.47
CA LEU A 371 8.50 6.50 16.05
C LEU A 371 9.09 7.58 16.96
N LYS A 372 10.03 7.23 17.86
CA LYS A 372 10.70 8.21 18.73
C LYS A 372 11.47 9.27 17.94
N VAL A 373 12.10 8.88 16.83
CA VAL A 373 12.81 9.83 15.94
C VAL A 373 11.84 10.79 15.23
N TYR A 374 10.65 10.31 14.87
CA TYR A 374 9.62 11.15 14.25
C TYR A 374 8.99 12.16 15.22
N LEU A 375 8.78 11.76 16.48
CA LEU A 375 8.13 12.61 17.47
C LEU A 375 8.98 13.85 17.79
N PRO A 376 8.35 15.02 18.01
CA PRO A 376 9.08 16.24 18.34
C PRO A 376 9.69 16.18 19.75
N ARG A 377 10.84 16.83 19.95
CA ARG A 377 11.63 16.81 21.21
C ARG A 377 10.89 17.03 22.54
N PRO A 378 9.83 17.86 22.64
CA PRO A 378 9.07 17.96 23.88
C PRO A 378 8.32 16.66 24.25
N ILE A 379 8.25 15.69 23.32
CA ILE A 379 7.38 14.51 23.37
C ILE A 379 8.17 13.20 23.23
N ASP A 380 9.22 13.17 22.41
CA ASP A 380 10.01 11.95 22.09
C ASP A 380 10.61 11.21 23.31
N GLY A 381 10.91 11.95 24.39
CA GLY A 381 11.45 11.41 25.64
C GLY A 381 10.41 11.13 26.73
N LEU A 382 9.11 11.41 26.49
CA LEU A 382 8.04 11.18 27.46
C LEU A 382 7.45 9.78 27.29
N ALA A 383 7.45 8.98 28.36
CA ALA A 383 7.01 7.58 28.32
C ALA A 383 5.54 7.43 27.91
N GLU A 384 4.64 8.18 28.55
CA GLU A 384 3.20 8.09 28.27
C GLU A 384 2.81 8.52 26.84
N PRO A 385 3.21 9.69 26.30
CA PRO A 385 2.91 10.08 24.92
C PRO A 385 3.41 9.07 23.89
N VAL A 386 4.63 8.55 24.05
CA VAL A 386 5.17 7.52 23.16
C VAL A 386 4.32 6.26 23.23
N ALA A 387 3.92 5.83 24.44
CA ALA A 387 3.06 4.66 24.63
C ALA A 387 1.68 4.83 23.99
N LEU A 388 1.06 6.02 24.10
CA LEU A 388 -0.23 6.34 23.50
C LEU A 388 -0.18 6.27 21.96
N ILE A 389 0.89 6.79 21.34
CA ILE A 389 1.04 6.76 19.88
C ILE A 389 1.45 5.36 19.40
N ALA A 390 2.32 4.64 20.12
CA ALA A 390 2.64 3.25 19.80
C ALA A 390 1.39 2.36 19.82
N LYS A 391 0.52 2.52 20.83
CA LYS A 391 -0.77 1.82 20.90
C LYS A 391 -1.71 2.20 19.76
N LEU A 392 -1.75 3.47 19.37
CA LEU A 392 -2.52 3.94 18.20
C LEU A 392 -2.06 3.24 16.90
N LEU A 393 -0.75 3.07 16.73
CA LEU A 393 -0.12 2.41 15.59
C LEU A 393 -0.10 0.87 15.69
N SER A 394 -0.73 0.30 16.72
CA SER A 394 -0.70 -1.14 17.00
C SER A 394 0.72 -1.72 17.12
N ILE A 395 1.67 -0.94 17.65
CA ILE A 395 3.04 -1.39 17.97
C ILE A 395 3.02 -1.97 19.40
N PRO A 396 3.28 -3.27 19.58
CA PRO A 396 3.37 -3.88 20.90
C PRO A 396 4.46 -3.22 21.76
N LEU A 397 4.17 -3.00 23.04
CA LEU A 397 5.12 -2.53 24.04
C LEU A 397 5.36 -3.66 25.04
N GLU A 398 6.63 -3.90 25.41
CA GLU A 398 7.00 -4.99 26.32
C GLU A 398 6.41 -4.81 27.73
N ASP A 399 6.22 -3.55 28.17
CA ASP A 399 5.59 -3.20 29.44
C ASP A 399 4.46 -2.17 29.21
N ASP A 400 3.21 -2.61 29.32
CA ASP A 400 2.01 -1.75 29.24
C ASP A 400 1.77 -0.94 30.54
N LEU A 401 2.79 -0.83 31.40
CA LEU A 401 2.74 -0.21 32.72
C LEU A 401 2.34 1.27 32.66
N GLU A 402 2.76 2.00 31.63
CA GLU A 402 2.45 3.43 31.47
C GLU A 402 0.96 3.71 31.22
N LEU A 403 0.25 2.75 30.62
CA LEU A 403 -1.19 2.83 30.36
C LEU A 403 -2.00 2.04 31.40
N SER A 404 -1.33 1.39 32.34
CA SER A 404 -1.98 0.60 33.38
C SER A 404 -2.84 1.49 34.29
N GLY A 405 -4.05 1.02 34.61
CA GLY A 405 -5.01 1.78 35.42
C GLY A 405 -5.80 2.85 34.66
N LEU A 406 -5.52 3.11 33.37
CA LEU A 406 -6.35 3.97 32.53
C LEU A 406 -7.51 3.19 31.91
N THR A 407 -8.70 3.79 31.95
CA THR A 407 -9.84 3.29 31.17
C THR A 407 -9.60 3.52 29.67
N PRO A 408 -10.17 2.69 28.77
CA PRO A 408 -10.07 2.90 27.32
C PRO A 408 -10.48 4.31 26.86
N ARG A 409 -11.46 4.93 27.53
CA ARG A 409 -11.89 6.30 27.26
C ARG A 409 -10.82 7.32 27.65
N GLN A 410 -10.16 7.13 28.79
CA GLN A 410 -9.04 7.99 29.19
C GLN A 410 -7.88 7.84 28.22
N VAL A 411 -7.56 6.60 27.78
CA VAL A 411 -6.55 6.37 26.75
C VAL A 411 -6.92 7.14 25.47
N LYS A 412 -8.13 6.99 24.92
CA LYS A 412 -8.57 7.73 23.73
C LYS A 412 -8.44 9.24 23.90
N ASN A 413 -8.97 9.80 24.99
CA ASN A 413 -8.94 11.25 25.23
C ASN A 413 -7.50 11.79 25.35
N ARG A 414 -6.62 11.02 26.00
CA ARG A 414 -5.19 11.36 26.10
C ARG A 414 -4.50 11.21 24.75
N THR A 415 -4.78 10.17 23.96
CA THR A 415 -4.27 10.03 22.59
C THR A 415 -4.65 11.23 21.72
N ILE A 416 -5.93 11.67 21.74
CA ILE A 416 -6.37 12.86 20.99
C ILE A 416 -5.59 14.10 21.46
N SER A 417 -5.47 14.30 22.78
CA SER A 417 -4.72 15.43 23.34
C SER A 417 -3.25 15.39 22.94
N THR A 418 -2.61 14.21 22.99
CA THR A 418 -1.22 14.00 22.56
C THR A 418 -1.03 14.28 21.07
N LEU A 419 -1.97 13.90 20.20
CA LEU A 419 -1.91 14.23 18.77
C LEU A 419 -1.97 15.75 18.52
N VAL A 420 -2.80 16.47 19.29
CA VAL A 420 -2.82 17.94 19.26
C VAL A 420 -1.49 18.53 19.76
N ASP A 421 -0.95 18.00 20.86
CA ASP A 421 0.34 18.45 21.41
C ASP A 421 1.50 18.20 20.43
N ILE A 422 1.48 17.08 19.69
CA ILE A 422 2.44 16.80 18.62
C ILE A 422 2.36 17.86 17.51
N LEU A 423 1.15 18.18 17.03
CA LEU A 423 0.96 19.23 16.03
C LEU A 423 1.46 20.59 16.53
N LEU A 424 1.12 20.96 17.76
CA LEU A 424 1.56 22.21 18.37
C LEU A 424 3.09 22.25 18.55
N ALA A 425 3.70 21.14 18.96
CA ALA A 425 5.15 21.01 19.11
C ALA A 425 5.89 21.12 17.76
N PHE A 426 5.34 20.57 16.68
CA PHE A 426 5.85 20.82 15.33
C PHE A 426 5.74 22.31 14.96
N SER A 427 4.57 22.92 15.21
CA SER A 427 4.33 24.34 14.93
C SER A 427 5.27 25.28 15.70
N ALA A 428 5.70 24.89 16.90
CA ALA A 428 6.65 25.61 17.74
C ALA A 428 8.10 25.54 17.20
N GLN A 429 8.42 24.54 16.39
CA GLN A 429 9.73 24.44 15.73
C GLN A 429 9.74 25.19 14.39
N ARG A 430 8.73 24.95 13.55
CA ARG A 430 8.58 25.59 12.23
C ARG A 430 7.10 25.80 11.90
N PRO A 431 6.75 26.78 11.06
CA PRO A 431 5.41 26.85 10.49
C PRO A 431 4.98 25.49 9.92
N THR A 432 3.77 25.07 10.22
CA THR A 432 3.26 23.74 9.87
C THR A 432 2.06 23.86 8.94
N LEU A 433 2.17 23.29 7.74
CA LEU A 433 1.07 23.12 6.79
C LEU A 433 0.47 21.74 7.01
N CYS A 434 -0.76 21.69 7.52
CA CYS A 434 -1.50 20.46 7.79
C CYS A 434 -2.65 20.33 6.79
N ILE A 435 -2.69 19.26 6.02
CA ILE A 435 -3.67 19.07 4.94
C ILE A 435 -4.44 17.78 5.20
N PHE A 436 -5.78 17.85 5.21
CA PHE A 436 -6.66 16.70 5.16
C PHE A 436 -7.39 16.69 3.81
N GLU A 437 -7.05 15.73 2.94
CA GLU A 437 -7.70 15.54 1.66
C GLU A 437 -8.90 14.59 1.75
N ASP A 438 -9.97 14.92 1.02
CA ASP A 438 -11.21 14.14 0.92
C ASP A 438 -11.93 13.90 2.27
N ALA A 439 -12.02 14.93 3.10
CA ALA A 439 -12.54 14.89 4.47
C ALA A 439 -14.00 14.40 4.65
N HIS A 440 -14.74 14.28 3.56
CA HIS A 440 -16.05 13.62 3.55
C HIS A 440 -15.97 12.11 3.88
N TRP A 441 -14.77 11.53 3.85
CA TRP A 441 -14.47 10.15 4.27
C TRP A 441 -13.77 10.04 5.62
N LEU A 442 -13.72 11.11 6.42
CA LEU A 442 -13.17 11.03 7.77
C LEU A 442 -13.92 10.01 8.63
N ASP A 443 -13.17 9.24 9.40
CA ASP A 443 -13.71 8.50 10.53
C ASP A 443 -14.09 9.47 11.68
N ALA A 444 -14.96 9.01 12.58
CA ALA A 444 -15.51 9.85 13.63
C ALA A 444 -14.45 10.31 14.64
N SER A 445 -13.47 9.46 14.95
CA SER A 445 -12.38 9.79 15.88
C SER A 445 -11.41 10.83 15.32
N THR A 446 -11.09 10.78 14.02
CA THR A 446 -10.34 11.86 13.36
C THR A 446 -11.15 13.14 13.28
N LEU A 447 -12.48 13.07 13.09
CA LEU A 447 -13.33 14.25 13.13
C LEU A 447 -13.30 14.94 14.50
N GLU A 448 -13.34 14.17 15.58
CA GLU A 448 -13.19 14.66 16.97
C GLU A 448 -11.81 15.29 17.19
N LEU A 449 -10.74 14.69 16.65
CA LEU A 449 -9.40 15.28 16.66
C LEU A 449 -9.37 16.63 15.94
N LEU A 450 -9.95 16.72 14.73
CA LEU A 450 -9.98 17.97 13.96
C LEU A 450 -10.74 19.07 14.69
N GLU A 451 -11.86 18.75 15.32
CA GLU A 451 -12.60 19.69 16.16
C GLU A 451 -11.68 20.26 17.26
N LEU A 452 -10.98 19.39 17.99
CA LEU A 452 -10.05 19.84 19.03
C LEU A 452 -8.89 20.66 18.45
N VAL A 453 -8.29 20.25 17.34
CA VAL A 453 -7.23 21.01 16.65
C VAL A 453 -7.72 22.42 16.32
N THR A 454 -8.91 22.57 15.72
CA THR A 454 -9.42 23.89 15.35
C THR A 454 -9.61 24.83 16.53
N SER A 455 -9.98 24.30 17.69
CA SER A 455 -10.13 25.10 18.91
C SER A 455 -8.81 25.47 19.60
N ARG A 456 -7.68 24.88 19.20
CA ARG A 456 -6.39 24.97 19.89
C ARG A 456 -5.30 25.68 19.09
N ILE A 457 -5.45 25.81 17.77
CA ILE A 457 -4.41 26.37 16.91
C ILE A 457 -4.46 27.90 16.77
N ASP A 458 -5.42 28.62 17.35
CA ASP A 458 -5.59 30.08 17.16
C ASP A 458 -4.29 30.89 17.31
N ARG A 459 -3.38 30.48 18.21
CA ARG A 459 -2.09 31.13 18.46
C ARG A 459 -0.87 30.31 18.02
N ALA A 460 -1.09 29.29 17.19
CA ALA A 460 -0.07 28.37 16.73
C ALA A 460 0.33 28.71 15.29
N ARG A 461 1.55 28.34 14.90
CA ARG A 461 2.01 28.53 13.51
C ARG A 461 1.53 27.42 12.60
N VAL A 462 0.21 27.28 12.48
CA VAL A 462 -0.46 26.20 11.75
C VAL A 462 -1.42 26.75 10.71
N LEU A 463 -1.28 26.29 9.46
CA LEU A 463 -2.33 26.39 8.46
C LEU A 463 -2.94 25.00 8.27
N LEU A 464 -4.17 24.83 8.70
CA LEU A 464 -4.96 23.61 8.49
C LEU A 464 -5.84 23.79 7.26
N ILE A 465 -5.69 22.92 6.25
CA ILE A 465 -6.54 22.89 5.07
C ILE A 465 -7.29 21.56 4.99
N VAL A 466 -8.61 21.63 4.89
CA VAL A 466 -9.49 20.47 4.83
C VAL A 466 -10.24 20.50 3.49
N SER A 467 -9.87 19.62 2.56
CA SER A 467 -10.54 19.47 1.27
C SER A 467 -11.74 18.56 1.40
N CYS A 468 -12.92 19.02 0.99
CA CYS A 468 -14.18 18.29 1.18
C CYS A 468 -15.15 18.43 0.01
N ARG A 469 -16.24 17.66 0.06
CA ARG A 469 -17.39 17.84 -0.84
C ARG A 469 -18.40 18.84 -0.22
N PRO A 470 -19.28 19.47 -1.01
CA PRO A 470 -20.26 20.45 -0.53
C PRO A 470 -21.20 19.95 0.58
N GLU A 471 -21.43 18.64 0.64
CA GLU A 471 -22.29 17.99 1.63
C GLU A 471 -21.64 17.89 3.02
N PHE A 472 -20.30 17.95 3.09
CA PHE A 472 -19.57 17.84 4.35
C PHE A 472 -19.55 19.19 5.08
N ARG A 473 -20.37 19.32 6.11
CA ARG A 473 -20.55 20.54 6.91
C ARG A 473 -20.53 20.25 8.42
N PRO A 474 -19.34 20.04 9.02
CA PRO A 474 -19.23 19.91 10.47
C PRO A 474 -19.79 21.14 11.21
N ALA A 475 -20.41 20.92 12.37
CA ALA A 475 -21.10 21.96 13.12
C ALA A 475 -20.17 23.05 13.67
N TRP A 476 -18.90 22.73 13.90
CA TRP A 476 -17.88 23.58 14.51
C TRP A 476 -17.13 24.50 13.51
N ILE A 477 -17.59 24.61 12.27
CA ILE A 477 -16.97 25.52 11.26
C ILE A 477 -17.04 27.01 11.64
N THR A 478 -17.79 27.38 12.68
CA THR A 478 -18.09 28.78 13.05
C THR A 478 -16.99 29.51 13.84
N HIS A 479 -15.82 28.92 14.06
CA HIS A 479 -14.68 29.58 14.72
C HIS A 479 -14.16 30.79 13.91
N ALA A 480 -13.67 31.82 14.61
CA ALA A 480 -13.29 33.11 14.00
C ALA A 480 -12.17 33.01 12.94
N ASN A 481 -11.24 32.05 13.13
CA ASN A 481 -10.11 31.80 12.22
C ASN A 481 -10.40 30.71 11.16
N THR A 482 -11.67 30.35 10.98
CA THR A 482 -12.10 29.33 10.01
C THR A 482 -12.74 29.97 8.77
N THR A 483 -12.22 29.64 7.60
CA THR A 483 -12.74 30.07 6.30
C THR A 483 -13.31 28.88 5.52
N MET A 484 -14.59 28.93 5.13
CA MET A 484 -15.16 28.00 4.15
C MET A 484 -15.06 28.61 2.76
N HIS A 485 -14.35 27.95 1.85
CA HIS A 485 -14.17 28.39 0.47
C HIS A 485 -14.63 27.32 -0.52
N SER A 486 -15.58 27.67 -1.38
CA SER A 486 -16.16 26.75 -2.37
C SER A 486 -15.57 27.00 -3.76
N LEU A 487 -14.93 25.98 -4.34
CA LEU A 487 -14.44 26.01 -5.71
C LEU A 487 -15.59 25.84 -6.70
N THR A 488 -15.78 26.85 -7.55
CA THR A 488 -16.74 26.82 -8.65
C THR A 488 -16.14 26.17 -9.90
N ARG A 489 -16.99 25.82 -10.86
CA ARG A 489 -16.58 25.42 -12.22
C ARG A 489 -15.87 26.58 -12.92
N LEU A 490 -15.00 26.25 -13.88
CA LEU A 490 -14.35 27.23 -14.75
C LEU A 490 -15.37 27.87 -15.70
N SER A 491 -15.22 29.17 -15.93
CA SER A 491 -15.94 29.91 -16.95
C SER A 491 -15.54 29.46 -18.36
N HIS A 492 -16.39 29.73 -19.36
CA HIS A 492 -16.09 29.36 -20.76
C HIS A 492 -14.76 29.96 -21.26
N SER A 493 -14.39 31.14 -20.75
CA SER A 493 -13.12 31.79 -21.09
C SER A 493 -11.90 31.04 -20.53
N GLU A 494 -12.01 30.52 -19.32
CA GLU A 494 -10.98 29.72 -18.64
C GLU A 494 -10.90 28.31 -19.23
N VAL A 495 -12.03 27.70 -19.60
CA VAL A 495 -12.05 26.43 -20.35
C VAL A 495 -11.25 26.56 -21.65
N ARG A 496 -11.52 27.61 -22.44
CA ARG A 496 -10.77 27.88 -23.68
C ARG A 496 -9.28 28.14 -23.45
N ALA A 497 -8.91 28.76 -22.33
CA ALA A 497 -7.51 28.96 -21.97
C ALA A 497 -6.85 27.60 -21.64
N MET A 498 -7.51 26.76 -20.83
CA MET A 498 -7.00 25.44 -20.47
C MET A 498 -6.83 24.52 -21.69
N ILE A 499 -7.80 24.48 -22.60
CA ILE A 499 -7.67 23.70 -23.85
C ILE A 499 -6.47 24.17 -24.68
N ARG A 500 -6.26 25.49 -24.79
CA ARG A 500 -5.12 26.04 -25.56
C ARG A 500 -3.77 25.62 -24.99
N GLU A 501 -3.62 25.63 -23.67
CA GLU A 501 -2.40 25.14 -23.01
C GLU A 501 -2.19 23.64 -23.26
N LEU A 502 -3.24 22.83 -23.11
CA LEU A 502 -3.17 21.39 -23.37
C LEU A 502 -2.79 21.05 -24.82
N LEU A 503 -3.22 21.87 -25.78
CA LEU A 503 -2.89 21.69 -27.19
C LEU A 503 -1.41 21.95 -27.52
N SER A 504 -0.64 22.62 -26.64
CA SER A 504 0.80 22.89 -26.83
C SER A 504 1.15 23.44 -28.24
N GLY A 505 0.28 24.29 -28.79
CA GLY A 505 0.43 24.89 -30.12
C GLY A 505 -0.23 24.13 -31.29
N ALA A 506 -0.88 22.99 -31.05
CA ALA A 506 -1.75 22.34 -32.04
C ALA A 506 -3.06 23.12 -32.23
N SER A 507 -3.66 23.01 -33.42
CA SER A 507 -4.96 23.62 -33.72
C SER A 507 -6.07 22.59 -33.66
N MET A 508 -7.17 22.92 -32.98
CA MET A 508 -8.38 22.12 -32.92
C MET A 508 -9.51 22.79 -33.72
N PRO A 509 -10.31 22.06 -34.52
CA PRO A 509 -11.47 22.64 -35.20
C PRO A 509 -12.47 23.25 -34.20
N GLN A 510 -13.00 24.43 -34.52
CA GLN A 510 -13.97 25.14 -33.65
C GLN A 510 -15.20 24.28 -33.26
N PRO A 511 -15.80 23.48 -34.15
CA PRO A 511 -16.92 22.62 -33.76
C PRO A 511 -16.56 21.58 -32.68
N LEU A 512 -15.31 21.11 -32.68
CA LEU A 512 -14.83 20.15 -31.67
C LEU A 512 -14.54 20.87 -30.34
N LEU A 513 -13.97 22.07 -30.40
CA LEU A 513 -13.76 22.93 -29.24
C LEU A 513 -15.08 23.25 -28.53
N ASP A 514 -16.11 23.65 -29.29
CA ASP A 514 -17.43 23.98 -28.74
C ASP A 514 -18.09 22.74 -28.11
N GLN A 515 -17.95 21.56 -28.73
CA GLN A 515 -18.40 20.29 -28.13
C GLN A 515 -17.70 19.97 -26.81
N ILE A 516 -16.38 20.18 -26.71
CA ILE A 516 -15.64 19.97 -25.45
C ILE A 516 -16.10 20.97 -24.40
N ILE A 517 -16.30 22.25 -24.75
CA ILE A 517 -16.76 23.29 -23.80
C ILE A 517 -18.14 22.92 -23.25
N GLU A 518 -19.08 22.51 -24.10
CA GLU A 518 -20.43 22.13 -23.72
C GLU A 518 -20.42 20.86 -22.84
N LYS A 519 -19.69 19.83 -23.24
CA LYS A 519 -19.65 18.53 -22.53
C LYS A 519 -18.82 18.52 -21.25
N ALA A 520 -17.76 19.33 -21.17
CA ALA A 520 -16.91 19.38 -19.99
C ALA A 520 -17.53 20.16 -18.83
N ASP A 521 -18.56 20.98 -19.10
CA ASP A 521 -19.35 21.70 -18.10
C ASP A 521 -18.49 22.47 -17.07
N GLY A 522 -17.35 23.00 -17.55
CA GLY A 522 -16.38 23.77 -16.75
C GLY A 522 -15.61 22.97 -15.70
N VAL A 523 -15.62 21.64 -15.71
CA VAL A 523 -14.86 20.80 -14.78
C VAL A 523 -13.44 20.54 -15.33
N PRO A 524 -12.35 21.04 -14.70
CA PRO A 524 -10.98 20.90 -15.20
C PRO A 524 -10.58 19.50 -15.63
N LEU A 525 -10.89 18.49 -14.82
CA LEU A 525 -10.61 17.10 -15.15
C LEU A 525 -11.30 16.66 -16.46
N PHE A 526 -12.53 17.13 -16.71
CA PHE A 526 -13.28 16.74 -17.90
C PHE A 526 -12.70 17.43 -19.14
N ILE A 527 -12.27 18.69 -18.98
CA ILE A 527 -11.61 19.45 -20.04
C ILE A 527 -10.31 18.74 -20.44
N GLU A 528 -9.51 18.32 -19.47
CA GLU A 528 -8.26 17.61 -19.69
C GLU A 528 -8.48 16.27 -20.41
N GLU A 529 -9.40 15.44 -19.92
CA GLU A 529 -9.67 14.12 -20.51
C GLU A 529 -10.26 14.20 -21.93
N LEU A 530 -11.24 15.07 -22.17
CA LEU A 530 -11.84 15.24 -23.50
C LEU A 530 -10.87 15.85 -24.52
N THR A 531 -9.97 16.73 -24.07
CA THR A 531 -8.93 17.29 -24.94
C THR A 531 -7.86 16.23 -25.26
N ASN A 532 -7.43 15.44 -24.28
CA ASN A 532 -6.43 14.39 -24.49
C ASN A 532 -6.96 13.23 -25.33
N SER A 533 -8.23 12.82 -25.18
CA SER A 533 -8.82 11.76 -25.99
C SER A 533 -8.85 12.11 -27.48
N THR A 534 -9.19 13.37 -27.80
CA THR A 534 -9.22 13.89 -29.17
C THR A 534 -7.83 14.06 -29.80
N LEU A 535 -6.79 14.33 -28.99
CA LEU A 535 -5.39 14.40 -29.44
C LEU A 535 -4.71 13.03 -29.61
N SER A 536 -5.21 12.01 -28.93
CA SER A 536 -4.63 10.66 -28.95
C SER A 536 -5.10 9.83 -30.16
N ALA A 537 -6.18 10.21 -30.81
CA ALA A 537 -6.53 9.79 -32.17
C ALA A 537 -5.46 10.34 -33.16
N PRO A 538 -5.17 9.69 -34.30
CA PRO A 538 -3.88 9.75 -35.02
C PRO A 538 -3.51 11.14 -35.59
N LEU A 539 -3.14 12.06 -34.69
CA LEU A 539 -2.67 13.42 -34.96
C LEU A 539 -1.28 13.66 -34.34
N ARG A 540 -0.70 12.65 -33.67
CA ARG A 540 0.69 12.69 -33.17
C ARG A 540 1.76 12.41 -34.25
N SER A 541 1.38 12.15 -35.50
CA SER A 541 2.33 12.07 -36.62
C SER A 541 2.73 13.48 -37.09
N ARG A 542 3.71 14.08 -36.43
CA ARG A 542 4.49 15.18 -37.02
C ARG A 542 5.37 14.61 -38.14
N GLY A 543 4.88 14.73 -39.36
CA GLY A 543 5.63 14.49 -40.59
C GLY A 543 4.76 14.84 -41.79
N ALA A 544 5.07 15.95 -42.45
CA ALA A 544 4.35 16.45 -43.61
C ALA A 544 4.24 15.37 -44.70
N VAL A 545 3.04 14.81 -44.90
CA VAL A 545 2.58 14.34 -46.21
C VAL A 545 1.08 14.55 -46.28
N GLU A 546 0.67 15.40 -47.22
CA GLU A 546 -0.69 15.51 -47.71
C GLU A 546 -1.22 14.12 -48.10
N ARG A 547 -2.14 13.55 -47.31
CA ARG A 547 -3.09 12.58 -47.83
C ARG A 547 -4.47 12.87 -47.29
N LYS A 548 -5.38 13.14 -48.22
CA LYS A 548 -6.84 13.13 -48.06
C LYS A 548 -7.29 11.77 -47.51
N ALA A 549 -7.15 11.56 -46.21
CA ALA A 549 -8.06 10.69 -45.47
C ALA A 549 -9.21 11.58 -45.02
N GLN A 550 -10.44 11.24 -45.42
CA GLN A 550 -11.62 11.83 -44.79
C GLN A 550 -11.43 11.72 -43.27
N PRO A 551 -11.66 12.80 -42.50
CA PRO A 551 -11.53 12.70 -41.05
C PRO A 551 -12.56 11.67 -40.61
N ALA A 552 -12.11 10.48 -40.20
CA ALA A 552 -12.93 9.61 -39.39
C ALA A 552 -13.44 10.49 -38.27
N LEU A 553 -14.77 10.68 -38.22
CA LEU A 553 -15.45 11.61 -37.32
C LEU A 553 -14.80 11.53 -35.94
N LEU A 554 -13.93 12.50 -35.61
CA LEU A 554 -13.38 12.66 -34.27
C LEU A 554 -14.57 13.01 -33.39
N ARG A 555 -15.19 12.00 -32.80
CA ARG A 555 -16.32 12.16 -31.90
C ARG A 555 -15.76 12.47 -30.52
N VAL A 556 -16.13 13.62 -29.97
CA VAL A 556 -15.99 13.84 -28.53
C VAL A 556 -16.89 12.82 -27.83
N PRO A 557 -16.38 11.97 -26.92
CA PRO A 557 -17.19 11.03 -26.16
C PRO A 557 -18.41 11.71 -25.52
N ASP A 558 -19.53 11.01 -25.41
CA ASP A 558 -20.78 11.59 -24.88
C ASP A 558 -20.73 11.80 -23.37
N THR A 559 -19.90 11.02 -22.66
CA THR A 559 -19.67 11.15 -21.22
C THR A 559 -18.18 11.02 -20.86
N LEU A 560 -17.81 11.51 -19.67
CA LEU A 560 -16.46 11.29 -19.10
C LEU A 560 -16.15 9.79 -18.99
N SER A 561 -17.12 8.99 -18.57
CA SER A 561 -16.96 7.54 -18.44
C SER A 561 -16.58 6.90 -19.78
N ASP A 562 -17.15 7.36 -20.90
CA ASP A 562 -16.79 6.88 -22.23
C ASP A 562 -15.34 7.24 -22.60
N ALA A 563 -14.90 8.47 -22.30
CA ALA A 563 -13.52 8.91 -22.52
C ALA A 563 -12.51 8.11 -21.68
N LEU A 564 -12.84 7.83 -20.42
CA LEU A 564 -12.01 7.06 -19.49
C LEU A 564 -11.97 5.58 -19.88
N MET A 565 -13.09 5.01 -20.33
CA MET A 565 -13.17 3.62 -20.82
C MET A 565 -12.42 3.43 -22.14
N GLU A 566 -12.40 4.44 -23.02
CA GLU A 566 -11.60 4.40 -24.25
C GLU A 566 -10.10 4.24 -23.94
N ARG A 567 -9.61 4.85 -22.84
CA ARG A 567 -8.21 4.67 -22.39
C ARG A 567 -7.95 3.25 -21.90
N LEU A 568 -8.90 2.66 -21.17
CA LEU A 568 -8.81 1.25 -20.76
C LEU A 568 -8.84 0.30 -21.96
N ASP A 569 -9.65 0.57 -22.98
CA ASP A 569 -9.74 -0.27 -24.18
C ASP A 569 -8.45 -0.27 -25.01
N ARG A 570 -7.65 0.82 -24.96
CA ARG A 570 -6.33 0.89 -25.59
C ARG A 570 -5.27 0.00 -24.92
N VAL A 571 -5.50 -0.39 -23.67
CA VAL A 571 -4.66 -1.34 -22.92
C VAL A 571 -5.37 -2.68 -22.70
N ALA A 572 -6.13 -3.13 -23.71
CA ALA A 572 -6.92 -4.36 -23.67
C ALA A 572 -6.20 -5.60 -23.07
N PRO A 573 -4.90 -5.86 -23.34
CA PRO A 573 -4.19 -6.99 -22.72
C PRO A 573 -4.13 -6.92 -21.18
N SER A 574 -4.09 -5.71 -20.62
CA SER A 574 -3.94 -5.44 -19.19
C SER A 574 -5.26 -5.05 -18.51
N ARG A 575 -6.38 -5.11 -19.24
CA ARG A 575 -7.70 -4.69 -18.75
C ARG A 575 -8.14 -5.43 -17.49
N ARG A 576 -7.89 -6.74 -17.43
CA ARG A 576 -8.24 -7.57 -16.26
C ARG A 576 -7.50 -7.09 -15.00
N LEU A 577 -6.23 -6.73 -15.14
CA LEU A 577 -5.43 -6.26 -14.02
C LEU A 577 -5.96 -4.92 -13.48
N ALA A 578 -6.26 -3.97 -14.37
CA ALA A 578 -6.88 -2.70 -14.00
C ALA A 578 -8.25 -2.89 -13.32
N GLN A 579 -9.02 -3.89 -13.74
CA GLN A 579 -10.30 -4.23 -13.12
C GLN A 579 -10.12 -4.78 -11.70
N ILE A 580 -9.17 -5.69 -11.47
CA ILE A 580 -8.88 -6.23 -10.13
C ILE A 580 -8.37 -5.10 -9.22
N ALA A 581 -7.43 -4.28 -9.71
CA ALA A 581 -6.95 -3.09 -9.02
C ALA A 581 -8.10 -2.15 -8.61
N ALA A 582 -9.07 -1.91 -9.51
CA ALA A 582 -10.22 -1.07 -9.20
C ALA A 582 -11.11 -1.66 -8.10
N VAL A 583 -11.20 -2.99 -7.98
CA VAL A 583 -11.92 -3.68 -6.90
C VAL A 583 -11.17 -3.56 -5.57
N ILE A 584 -9.83 -3.70 -5.56
CA ILE A 584 -9.00 -3.51 -4.36
C ILE A 584 -9.21 -2.09 -3.80
N GLY A 585 -9.07 -1.08 -4.66
CA GLY A 585 -9.33 0.29 -4.27
C GLY A 585 -8.63 1.33 -5.13
N ARG A 586 -8.71 2.60 -4.73
CA ARG A 586 -7.95 3.68 -5.41
C ARG A 586 -6.44 3.45 -5.32
N GLU A 587 -5.98 2.81 -4.25
CA GLU A 587 -4.59 2.46 -4.03
C GLU A 587 -4.46 0.99 -3.66
N PHE A 588 -3.36 0.39 -4.06
CA PHE A 588 -3.09 -1.01 -3.85
C PHE A 588 -1.57 -1.25 -3.84
N SER A 589 -1.14 -2.23 -3.05
CA SER A 589 0.25 -2.70 -3.08
C SER A 589 0.45 -3.65 -4.25
N TYR A 590 1.69 -3.72 -4.75
CA TYR A 590 2.10 -4.75 -5.70
C TYR A 590 1.78 -6.15 -5.16
N ASP A 591 2.13 -6.42 -3.91
CA ASP A 591 1.94 -7.73 -3.26
C ASP A 591 0.47 -8.18 -3.27
N LEU A 592 -0.46 -7.29 -2.90
CA LEU A 592 -1.90 -7.62 -2.88
C LEU A 592 -2.46 -7.80 -4.28
N LEU A 593 -2.05 -6.96 -5.24
CA LEU A 593 -2.49 -7.09 -6.63
C LEU A 593 -1.95 -8.38 -7.27
N SER A 594 -0.70 -8.74 -7.00
CA SER A 594 -0.05 -9.96 -7.47
C SER A 594 -0.75 -11.21 -6.95
N ALA A 595 -1.02 -11.26 -5.65
CA ALA A 595 -1.79 -12.34 -5.04
C ALA A 595 -3.21 -12.43 -5.65
N ALA A 596 -3.87 -11.29 -5.90
CA ALA A 596 -5.23 -11.24 -6.44
C ALA A 596 -5.34 -11.55 -7.93
N SER A 597 -4.32 -11.25 -8.73
CA SER A 597 -4.39 -11.45 -10.18
C SER A 597 -4.00 -12.86 -10.61
N GLN A 598 -3.16 -13.56 -9.83
CA GLN A 598 -2.56 -14.85 -10.20
C GLN A 598 -1.89 -14.79 -11.59
N VAL A 599 -1.14 -13.71 -11.84
CA VAL A 599 -0.40 -13.47 -13.08
C VAL A 599 1.08 -13.61 -12.77
N ASP A 600 1.85 -14.20 -13.68
CA ASP A 600 3.30 -14.32 -13.54
C ASP A 600 3.97 -12.94 -13.42
N GLU A 601 5.08 -12.87 -12.69
CA GLU A 601 5.75 -11.61 -12.35
C GLU A 601 6.12 -10.77 -13.58
N GLU A 602 6.59 -11.40 -14.65
CA GLU A 602 6.97 -10.72 -15.90
C GLU A 602 5.77 -10.07 -16.61
N ASP A 603 4.66 -10.82 -16.71
CA ASP A 603 3.41 -10.33 -17.31
C ASP A 603 2.77 -9.22 -16.45
N MET A 604 2.87 -9.34 -15.12
CA MET A 604 2.41 -8.32 -14.18
C MET A 604 3.16 -6.99 -14.38
N LEU A 605 4.50 -7.03 -14.41
CA LEU A 605 5.33 -5.83 -14.57
C LEU A 605 5.11 -5.17 -15.94
N SER A 606 4.96 -5.98 -16.98
CA SER A 606 4.60 -5.52 -18.33
C SER A 606 3.22 -4.84 -18.34
N ALA A 607 2.23 -5.45 -17.69
CA ALA A 607 0.88 -4.90 -17.60
C ALA A 607 0.82 -3.60 -16.77
N LEU A 608 1.52 -3.54 -15.63
CA LEU A 608 1.62 -2.32 -14.82
C LEU A 608 2.27 -1.20 -15.63
N SER A 609 3.36 -1.48 -16.33
CA SER A 609 4.02 -0.54 -17.24
C SER A 609 3.03 -0.01 -18.29
N LEU A 610 2.28 -0.88 -18.97
CA LEU A 610 1.24 -0.47 -19.93
C LEU A 610 0.16 0.43 -19.31
N LEU A 611 -0.28 0.15 -18.08
CA LEU A 611 -1.26 0.98 -17.36
C LEU A 611 -0.68 2.35 -16.95
N GLU A 612 0.61 2.42 -16.60
CA GLU A 612 1.35 3.66 -16.33
C GLU A 612 1.50 4.51 -17.61
N ARG A 613 1.96 3.91 -18.73
CA ARG A 613 2.00 4.56 -20.06
C ARG A 613 0.65 5.09 -20.53
N ALA A 614 -0.43 4.40 -20.18
CA ALA A 614 -1.79 4.82 -20.50
C ALA A 614 -2.34 5.85 -19.52
N ASP A 615 -1.53 6.33 -18.56
CA ASP A 615 -1.86 7.31 -17.51
C ASP A 615 -3.01 6.83 -16.59
N ILE A 616 -3.26 5.52 -16.50
CA ILE A 616 -4.37 4.95 -15.71
C ILE A 616 -3.97 4.88 -14.24
N ILE A 617 -2.75 4.42 -13.99
CA ILE A 617 -2.15 4.30 -12.66
C ILE A 617 -0.80 5.00 -12.64
N TYR A 618 -0.25 5.19 -11.46
CA TYR A 618 1.09 5.68 -11.22
C TYR A 618 1.66 5.05 -9.95
N ARG A 619 2.98 4.98 -9.83
CA ARG A 619 3.68 4.55 -8.61
C ARG A 619 3.67 5.63 -7.54
N VAL A 620 3.38 5.22 -6.31
CA VAL A 620 3.42 6.08 -5.12
C VAL A 620 4.77 5.86 -4.42
N ASP A 621 5.70 6.79 -4.61
CA ASP A 621 7.08 6.70 -4.08
C ASP A 621 7.19 7.12 -2.61
N VAL A 622 6.59 6.35 -1.69
CA VAL A 622 6.84 6.51 -0.24
C VAL A 622 6.97 5.14 0.44
N SER A 623 8.16 4.86 1.00
CA SER A 623 8.49 3.66 1.82
C SER A 623 8.65 2.33 1.02
N PRO A 624 9.32 1.28 1.55
CA PRO A 624 10.04 0.26 0.77
C PRO A 624 9.20 -0.77 0.00
N PHE A 625 7.89 -0.56 -0.13
CA PHE A 625 6.99 -1.42 -0.89
C PHE A 625 6.43 -0.66 -2.09
N VAL A 626 6.42 -1.32 -3.26
CA VAL A 626 5.86 -0.73 -4.47
C VAL A 626 4.34 -0.63 -4.31
N ARG A 627 3.84 0.60 -4.22
CA ARG A 627 2.41 0.92 -4.22
C ARG A 627 2.03 1.63 -5.50
N PHE A 628 0.81 1.39 -5.94
CA PHE A 628 0.23 2.05 -7.09
C PHE A 628 -1.07 2.73 -6.69
N ALA A 629 -1.42 3.78 -7.41
CA ALA A 629 -2.67 4.46 -7.26
C ALA A 629 -3.26 4.80 -8.62
N PHE A 630 -4.59 4.83 -8.72
CA PHE A 630 -5.27 5.36 -9.89
C PHE A 630 -5.06 6.87 -9.97
N LYS A 631 -4.70 7.35 -11.17
CA LYS A 631 -4.50 8.78 -11.45
C LYS A 631 -5.71 9.62 -11.01
N HIS A 632 -6.91 9.09 -11.23
CA HIS A 632 -8.17 9.72 -10.86
C HIS A 632 -9.15 8.74 -10.21
N VAL A 633 -9.86 9.16 -9.16
CA VAL A 633 -10.94 8.38 -8.52
C VAL A 633 -12.03 8.01 -9.53
N LEU A 634 -12.40 8.96 -10.41
CA LEU A 634 -13.42 8.74 -11.42
C LEU A 634 -13.02 7.67 -12.45
N LEU A 635 -11.71 7.50 -12.72
CA LEU A 635 -11.23 6.43 -13.59
C LEU A 635 -11.38 5.06 -12.91
N ARG A 636 -10.95 4.97 -11.64
CA ARG A 636 -11.17 3.78 -10.83
C ARG A 636 -12.65 3.41 -10.76
N ASP A 637 -13.52 4.38 -10.49
CA ASP A 637 -14.96 4.18 -10.38
C ASP A 637 -15.58 3.78 -11.72
N ALA A 638 -15.19 4.41 -12.84
CA ALA A 638 -15.66 4.01 -14.17
C ALA A 638 -15.25 2.58 -14.52
N ILE A 639 -14.01 2.18 -14.19
CA ILE A 639 -13.53 0.81 -14.41
C ILE A 639 -14.29 -0.18 -13.52
N TYR A 640 -14.45 0.13 -12.23
CA TYR A 640 -15.24 -0.67 -11.30
C TYR A 640 -16.68 -0.80 -11.78
N ASP A 641 -17.29 0.30 -12.23
CA ASP A 641 -18.67 0.35 -12.72
C ASP A 641 -18.87 -0.30 -14.09
N SER A 642 -17.80 -0.50 -14.86
CA SER A 642 -17.85 -1.29 -16.09
C SER A 642 -17.95 -2.80 -15.86
N LEU A 643 -17.68 -3.28 -14.64
CA LEU A 643 -17.70 -4.70 -14.33
C LEU A 643 -19.13 -5.24 -14.26
N LEU A 644 -19.35 -6.40 -14.87
CA LEU A 644 -20.57 -7.19 -14.65
C LEU A 644 -20.69 -7.57 -13.17
N LYS A 645 -21.91 -7.56 -12.64
CA LYS A 645 -22.18 -7.90 -11.23
C LYS A 645 -21.52 -9.21 -10.80
N SER A 646 -21.61 -10.26 -11.62
CA SER A 646 -20.98 -11.57 -11.32
C SER A 646 -19.46 -11.50 -11.17
N LYS A 647 -18.77 -10.66 -11.96
CA LYS A 647 -17.33 -10.47 -11.87
C LYS A 647 -16.93 -9.63 -10.66
N ARG A 648 -17.74 -8.62 -10.29
CA ARG A 648 -17.51 -7.85 -9.05
C ARG A 648 -17.58 -8.76 -7.83
N LEU A 649 -18.65 -9.56 -7.71
CA LEU A 649 -18.81 -10.53 -6.62
C LEU A 649 -17.60 -11.46 -6.53
N GLN A 650 -17.16 -12.01 -7.67
CA GLN A 650 -16.01 -12.91 -7.73
C GLN A 650 -14.71 -12.24 -7.26
N PHE A 651 -14.36 -11.07 -7.81
CA PHE A 651 -13.12 -10.37 -7.43
C PHE A 651 -13.13 -9.96 -5.95
N HIS A 652 -14.27 -9.53 -5.41
CA HIS A 652 -14.38 -9.26 -3.99
C HIS A 652 -14.18 -10.53 -3.14
N ALA A 653 -14.71 -11.68 -3.55
CA ALA A 653 -14.51 -12.95 -2.85
C ALA A 653 -13.05 -13.41 -2.89
N ASP A 654 -12.39 -13.28 -4.05
CA ASP A 654 -10.98 -13.64 -4.24
C ASP A 654 -10.08 -12.77 -3.34
N ILE A 655 -10.29 -11.45 -3.37
CA ILE A 655 -9.53 -10.50 -2.53
C ILE A 655 -9.77 -10.77 -1.04
N ALA A 656 -11.01 -11.04 -0.63
CA ALA A 656 -11.31 -11.36 0.78
C ALA A 656 -10.56 -12.61 1.25
N THR A 657 -10.50 -13.65 0.41
CA THR A 657 -9.78 -14.90 0.71
C THR A 657 -8.28 -14.66 0.86
N ILE A 658 -7.71 -13.84 -0.02
CA ILE A 658 -6.29 -13.48 -0.01
C ILE A 658 -5.95 -12.66 1.23
N LEU A 659 -6.79 -11.67 1.57
CA LEU A 659 -6.59 -10.87 2.78
C LEU A 659 -6.58 -11.74 4.04
N GLU A 660 -7.44 -12.76 4.13
CA GLU A 660 -7.48 -13.68 5.27
C GLU A 660 -6.25 -14.60 5.36
N HIS A 661 -5.77 -15.12 4.24
CA HIS A 661 -4.72 -16.15 4.21
C HIS A 661 -3.31 -15.57 4.12
N ASP A 662 -3.10 -14.61 3.20
CA ASP A 662 -1.77 -14.10 2.85
C ASP A 662 -1.41 -12.83 3.63
N PHE A 663 -2.41 -12.13 4.20
CA PHE A 663 -2.23 -10.88 4.95
C PHE A 663 -2.93 -10.90 6.33
N PRO A 664 -2.66 -11.90 7.20
CA PRO A 664 -3.39 -12.09 8.46
C PRO A 664 -3.27 -10.90 9.42
N GLU A 665 -2.12 -10.23 9.46
CA GLU A 665 -1.94 -9.00 10.27
C GLU A 665 -2.87 -7.87 9.82
N LEU A 666 -3.06 -7.70 8.51
CA LEU A 666 -3.95 -6.68 7.96
C LEU A 666 -5.41 -7.04 8.27
N ALA A 667 -5.79 -8.31 8.12
CA ALA A 667 -7.13 -8.79 8.47
C ALA A 667 -7.44 -8.66 9.97
N GLU A 668 -6.43 -8.77 10.84
CA GLU A 668 -6.58 -8.59 12.28
C GLU A 668 -6.63 -7.11 12.70
N ASN A 669 -5.81 -6.27 12.08
CA ASN A 669 -5.72 -4.84 12.40
C ASN A 669 -6.82 -4.00 11.75
N GLN A 670 -7.33 -4.42 10.58
CA GLN A 670 -8.35 -3.71 9.79
C GLN A 670 -9.50 -4.65 9.37
N PRO A 671 -10.22 -5.28 10.32
CA PRO A 671 -11.29 -6.23 10.02
C PRO A 671 -12.44 -5.64 9.18
N GLU A 672 -12.65 -4.32 9.22
CA GLU A 672 -13.62 -3.60 8.40
C GLU A 672 -13.33 -3.65 6.89
N VAL A 673 -12.05 -3.70 6.49
CA VAL A 673 -11.66 -3.83 5.07
C VAL A 673 -12.07 -5.20 4.57
N LEU A 674 -11.76 -6.24 5.34
CA LEU A 674 -12.18 -7.61 5.05
C LEU A 674 -13.71 -7.75 5.06
N ALA A 675 -14.39 -7.10 6.01
CA ALA A 675 -15.84 -7.08 6.08
C ALA A 675 -16.48 -6.44 4.84
N TYR A 676 -15.90 -5.35 4.34
CA TYR A 676 -16.32 -4.70 3.11
C TYR A 676 -16.19 -5.64 1.91
N HIS A 677 -15.05 -6.32 1.73
CA HIS A 677 -14.89 -7.26 0.61
C HIS A 677 -15.85 -8.46 0.71
N HIS A 678 -16.06 -9.05 1.89
CA HIS A 678 -17.07 -10.11 2.04
C HIS A 678 -18.50 -9.63 1.78
N GLN A 679 -18.83 -8.40 2.21
CA GLN A 679 -20.14 -7.81 1.96
C GLN A 679 -20.38 -7.63 0.48
N GLU A 680 -19.44 -6.98 -0.23
CA GLU A 680 -19.54 -6.75 -1.68
C GLU A 680 -19.42 -8.05 -2.49
N ALA A 681 -18.85 -9.13 -1.91
CA ALA A 681 -18.88 -10.47 -2.49
C ALA A 681 -20.23 -11.19 -2.32
N GLY A 682 -21.14 -10.68 -1.48
CA GLY A 682 -22.37 -11.36 -1.09
C GLY A 682 -22.17 -12.47 -0.05
N ASN A 683 -20.98 -12.59 0.53
CA ASN A 683 -20.65 -13.55 1.59
C ASN A 683 -21.13 -13.04 2.96
N HIS A 684 -22.44 -12.79 3.09
CA HIS A 684 -23.03 -12.15 4.27
C HIS A 684 -22.62 -12.80 5.61
N PRO A 685 -22.56 -14.13 5.78
CA PRO A 685 -22.14 -14.73 7.05
C PRO A 685 -20.72 -14.34 7.47
N LEU A 686 -19.76 -14.28 6.53
CA LEU A 686 -18.38 -13.87 6.81
C LEU A 686 -18.29 -12.35 7.02
N ALA A 687 -19.03 -11.57 6.24
CA ALA A 687 -19.11 -10.12 6.41
C ALA A 687 -19.63 -9.73 7.80
N ILE A 688 -20.68 -10.40 8.29
CA ILE A 688 -21.25 -10.17 9.63
C ILE A 688 -20.20 -10.44 10.71
N ARG A 689 -19.46 -11.56 10.62
CA ARG A 689 -18.39 -11.89 11.57
C ARG A 689 -17.30 -10.81 11.59
N CYS A 690 -16.90 -10.32 10.42
CA CYS A 690 -15.85 -9.30 10.32
C CYS A 690 -16.34 -7.93 10.80
N TRP A 691 -17.56 -7.50 10.45
CA TRP A 691 -18.17 -6.27 10.97
C TRP A 691 -18.34 -6.32 12.49
N PHE A 692 -18.76 -7.47 13.04
CA PHE A 692 -18.86 -7.66 14.49
C PHE A 692 -17.49 -7.55 15.17
N LYS A 693 -16.46 -8.22 14.63
CA LYS A 693 -15.07 -8.11 15.12
C LYS A 693 -14.55 -6.66 15.06
N SER A 694 -14.83 -5.95 13.96
CA SER A 694 -14.47 -4.53 13.82
C SER A 694 -15.18 -3.65 14.86
N GLY A 695 -16.48 -3.89 15.12
CA GLY A 695 -17.21 -3.21 16.18
C GLY A 695 -16.65 -3.46 17.58
N GLN A 696 -16.27 -4.71 17.88
CA GLN A 696 -15.63 -5.07 19.15
C GLN A 696 -14.26 -4.40 19.32
N ARG A 697 -13.44 -4.36 18.25
CA ARG A 697 -12.16 -3.66 18.26
C ARG A 697 -12.34 -2.16 18.49
N ALA A 698 -13.24 -1.52 17.73
CA ALA A 698 -13.56 -0.10 17.92
C ALA A 698 -14.03 0.20 19.36
N LEU A 699 -14.89 -0.65 19.93
CA LEU A 699 -15.34 -0.53 21.32
C LEU A 699 -14.17 -0.66 22.32
N ALA A 700 -13.27 -1.61 22.11
CA ALA A 700 -12.08 -1.79 22.96
C ALA A 700 -11.16 -0.56 22.97
N HIS A 701 -11.17 0.24 21.90
CA HIS A 701 -10.46 1.52 21.79
C HIS A 701 -11.32 2.76 22.12
N SER A 702 -12.55 2.57 22.63
CA SER A 702 -13.52 3.66 22.87
C SER A 702 -13.86 4.52 21.64
N ALA A 703 -13.64 3.97 20.44
CA ALA A 703 -14.15 4.50 19.17
C ALA A 703 -15.63 4.14 19.03
N ASN A 704 -16.46 4.70 19.93
CA ASN A 704 -17.84 4.27 20.12
C ASN A 704 -18.74 4.56 18.92
N VAL A 705 -18.48 5.63 18.15
CA VAL A 705 -19.27 5.98 16.97
C VAL A 705 -19.03 4.98 15.84
N GLU A 706 -17.76 4.63 15.61
CA GLU A 706 -17.33 3.59 14.68
C GLU A 706 -17.86 2.22 15.11
N ALA A 707 -17.80 1.90 16.41
CA ALA A 707 -18.37 0.66 16.95
C ALA A 707 -19.88 0.54 16.66
N ILE A 708 -20.65 1.60 16.91
CA ILE A 708 -22.09 1.66 16.58
C ILE A 708 -22.32 1.42 15.09
N ALA A 709 -21.56 2.10 14.23
CA ALA A 709 -21.69 1.97 12.78
C ALA A 709 -21.37 0.55 12.29
N ASN A 710 -20.31 -0.07 12.81
CA ASN A 710 -19.90 -1.42 12.47
C ASN A 710 -20.92 -2.48 12.95
N PHE A 711 -21.43 -2.36 14.17
CA PHE A 711 -22.50 -3.24 14.66
C PHE A 711 -23.80 -3.06 13.87
N ARG A 712 -24.17 -1.83 13.48
CA ARG A 712 -25.33 -1.58 12.63
C ARG A 712 -25.19 -2.18 11.24
N LYS A 713 -24.00 -2.15 10.62
CA LYS A 713 -23.73 -2.87 9.36
C LYS A 713 -23.91 -4.38 9.53
N ALA A 714 -23.41 -4.96 10.62
CA ALA A 714 -23.61 -6.38 10.92
C ALA A 714 -25.10 -6.73 11.05
N LEU A 715 -25.89 -5.95 11.81
CA LEU A 715 -27.34 -6.14 11.94
C LEU A 715 -28.09 -5.98 10.62
N GLN A 716 -27.70 -5.00 9.80
CA GLN A 716 -28.30 -4.79 8.47
C GLN A 716 -28.13 -6.03 7.59
N LEU A 717 -26.92 -6.61 7.52
CA LEU A 717 -26.67 -7.82 6.75
C LEU A 717 -27.38 -9.04 7.34
N LEU A 718 -27.44 -9.15 8.67
CA LEU A 718 -28.12 -10.23 9.38
C LEU A 718 -29.64 -10.24 9.13
N SER A 719 -30.24 -9.08 8.88
CA SER A 719 -31.68 -8.96 8.55
C SER A 719 -32.05 -9.63 7.22
N ALA A 720 -31.07 -9.81 6.32
CA ALA A 720 -31.27 -10.47 5.04
C ALA A 720 -31.09 -12.00 5.09
N LEU A 721 -30.65 -12.56 6.23
CA LEU A 721 -30.45 -14.01 6.39
C LEU A 721 -31.75 -14.72 6.87
N PRO A 722 -31.95 -16.01 6.53
CA PRO A 722 -33.09 -16.79 7.01
C PRO A 722 -33.16 -16.84 8.54
N ASP A 723 -34.37 -16.87 9.09
CA ASP A 723 -34.59 -16.94 10.54
C ASP A 723 -34.21 -18.31 11.09
N THR A 724 -32.98 -18.43 11.60
CA THR A 724 -32.43 -19.63 12.25
C THR A 724 -32.05 -19.35 13.70
N LEU A 725 -31.87 -20.41 14.50
CA LEU A 725 -31.38 -20.27 15.87
C LEU A 725 -29.96 -19.67 15.91
N GLU A 726 -29.12 -19.99 14.93
CA GLU A 726 -27.77 -19.42 14.81
C GLU A 726 -27.81 -17.91 14.52
N ARG A 727 -28.65 -17.49 13.56
CA ARG A 727 -28.91 -16.07 13.28
C ARG A 727 -29.40 -15.36 14.54
N THR A 728 -30.35 -15.96 15.28
CA THR A 728 -30.91 -15.41 16.51
C THR A 728 -29.85 -15.21 17.59
N ARG A 729 -28.91 -16.16 17.72
CA ARG A 729 -27.75 -16.03 18.63
C ARG A 729 -26.83 -14.89 18.22
N GLN A 730 -26.42 -14.84 16.95
CA GLN A 730 -25.59 -13.74 16.43
C GLN A 730 -26.27 -12.38 16.61
N GLU A 731 -27.58 -12.28 16.36
CA GLU A 731 -28.34 -11.04 16.57
C GLU A 731 -28.31 -10.61 18.04
N THR A 732 -28.47 -11.56 18.95
CA THR A 732 -28.39 -11.32 20.40
C THR A 732 -27.02 -10.75 20.78
N ASP A 733 -25.95 -11.39 20.34
CA ASP A 733 -24.57 -10.98 20.65
C ASP A 733 -24.28 -9.57 20.12
N ILE A 734 -24.71 -9.27 18.88
CA ILE A 734 -24.52 -7.95 18.27
C ILE A 734 -25.35 -6.87 18.99
N GLN A 735 -26.60 -7.15 19.34
CA GLN A 735 -27.46 -6.19 20.06
C GLN A 735 -26.92 -5.85 21.45
N LEU A 736 -26.43 -6.86 22.17
CA LEU A 736 -25.81 -6.66 23.49
C LEU A 736 -24.52 -5.83 23.37
N ALA A 737 -23.68 -6.15 22.39
CA ALA A 737 -22.45 -5.39 22.14
C ALA A 737 -22.75 -3.95 21.69
N LEU A 738 -23.80 -3.73 20.89
CA LEU A 738 -24.25 -2.42 20.42
C LEU A 738 -24.78 -1.52 21.54
N GLY A 739 -25.43 -2.10 22.56
CA GLY A 739 -25.96 -1.33 23.70
C GLY A 739 -24.86 -0.58 24.46
N ILE A 740 -23.64 -1.13 24.54
CA ILE A 740 -22.52 -0.54 25.29
C ILE A 740 -22.06 0.82 24.70
N PRO A 741 -21.67 0.92 23.42
CA PRO A 741 -21.29 2.20 22.84
C PRO A 741 -22.49 3.15 22.69
N LEU A 742 -23.73 2.66 22.55
CA LEU A 742 -24.92 3.53 22.56
C LEU A 742 -25.08 4.26 23.90
N ILE A 743 -24.85 3.58 25.03
CA ILE A 743 -24.82 4.23 26.34
C ILE A 743 -23.73 5.31 26.39
N ALA A 744 -22.54 5.01 25.85
CA ALA A 744 -21.42 5.95 25.89
C ALA A 744 -21.65 7.22 25.04
N VAL A 745 -22.31 7.09 23.89
CA VAL A 745 -22.52 8.20 22.94
C VAL A 745 -23.84 8.94 23.20
N GLN A 746 -24.92 8.21 23.50
CA GLN A 746 -26.28 8.76 23.60
C GLN A 746 -26.84 8.75 25.03
N GLY A 747 -26.14 8.10 25.97
CA GLY A 747 -26.56 7.97 27.36
C GLY A 747 -27.51 6.80 27.61
N TYR A 748 -27.60 6.39 28.88
CA TYR A 748 -28.45 5.29 29.35
C TYR A 748 -29.91 5.44 28.95
N ALA A 749 -30.46 6.65 29.01
CA ALA A 749 -31.89 6.93 28.79
C ALA A 749 -32.29 7.03 27.31
N SER A 750 -31.36 6.84 26.36
CA SER A 750 -31.66 6.96 24.93
C SER A 750 -32.61 5.85 24.43
N ALA A 751 -33.42 6.18 23.43
CA ALA A 751 -34.34 5.25 22.80
C ALA A 751 -33.60 4.10 22.09
N ASP A 752 -32.52 4.40 21.37
CA ASP A 752 -31.69 3.40 20.68
C ASP A 752 -31.09 2.39 21.69
N THR A 753 -30.63 2.86 22.86
CA THR A 753 -30.12 1.97 23.92
C THR A 753 -31.21 1.03 24.43
N ARG A 754 -32.41 1.58 24.71
CA ARG A 754 -33.57 0.78 25.14
C ARG A 754 -33.95 -0.25 24.07
N GLU A 755 -33.95 0.15 22.80
CA GLU A 755 -34.28 -0.72 21.68
C GLU A 755 -33.30 -1.89 21.58
N ALA A 756 -31.98 -1.62 21.60
CA ALA A 756 -30.96 -2.66 21.49
C ALA A 756 -31.10 -3.73 22.59
N PHE A 757 -31.21 -3.32 23.86
CA PHE A 757 -31.38 -4.28 24.96
C PHE A 757 -32.77 -4.93 24.98
N SER A 758 -33.82 -4.26 24.50
CA SER A 758 -35.15 -4.86 24.37
C SER A 758 -35.17 -5.96 23.31
N GLN A 759 -34.51 -5.74 22.18
CA GLN A 759 -34.35 -6.75 21.13
C GLN A 759 -33.54 -7.94 21.66
N ALA A 760 -32.38 -7.68 22.29
CA ALA A 760 -31.58 -8.73 22.91
C ALA A 760 -32.39 -9.56 23.91
N ARG A 761 -33.17 -8.92 24.80
CA ARG A 761 -34.03 -9.62 25.76
C ARG A 761 -35.05 -10.52 25.07
N ALA A 762 -35.74 -10.02 24.04
CA ALA A 762 -36.73 -10.80 23.29
C ALA A 762 -36.10 -12.01 22.59
N LEU A 763 -34.90 -11.85 22.01
CA LEU A 763 -34.15 -12.92 21.36
C LEU A 763 -33.66 -13.97 22.39
N CYS A 764 -33.17 -13.56 23.56
CA CYS A 764 -32.81 -14.48 24.64
C CYS A 764 -33.99 -15.35 25.10
N LEU A 765 -35.21 -14.80 25.16
CA LEU A 765 -36.42 -15.57 25.48
C LEU A 765 -36.71 -16.63 24.41
N ARG A 766 -36.58 -16.28 23.13
CA ARG A 766 -36.72 -17.22 22.00
C ARG A 766 -35.70 -18.35 22.04
N LEU A 767 -34.48 -18.06 22.50
CA LEU A 767 -33.39 -19.04 22.63
C LEU A 767 -33.47 -19.92 23.88
N GLY A 768 -34.52 -19.77 24.70
CA GLY A 768 -34.75 -20.60 25.88
C GLY A 768 -34.07 -20.09 27.16
N ASN A 769 -34.07 -18.77 27.38
CA ASN A 769 -33.50 -18.13 28.59
C ASN A 769 -32.00 -18.40 28.78
N ILE A 770 -31.20 -18.09 27.75
CA ILE A 770 -29.74 -18.15 27.82
C ILE A 770 -29.15 -17.12 28.81
N PRO A 771 -27.92 -17.32 29.34
CA PRO A 771 -27.31 -16.43 30.33
C PRO A 771 -27.25 -14.94 29.94
N GLU A 772 -27.12 -14.65 28.65
CA GLU A 772 -27.12 -13.32 28.04
C GLU A 772 -28.41 -12.52 28.35
N TYR A 773 -29.48 -13.21 28.76
CA TYR A 773 -30.71 -12.60 29.26
C TYR A 773 -30.45 -11.62 30.41
N PHE A 774 -29.53 -11.97 31.32
CA PHE A 774 -29.21 -11.12 32.46
C PHE A 774 -28.54 -9.82 32.01
N GLN A 775 -27.66 -9.87 31.02
CA GLN A 775 -27.04 -8.66 30.46
C GLN A 775 -28.08 -7.76 29.78
N ALA A 776 -29.00 -8.33 29.00
CA ALA A 776 -30.09 -7.58 28.38
C ALA A 776 -30.99 -6.91 29.42
N LEU A 777 -31.37 -7.64 30.47
CA LEU A 777 -32.22 -7.12 31.55
C LEU A 777 -31.50 -6.04 32.38
N PHE A 778 -30.20 -6.20 32.63
CA PHE A 778 -29.38 -5.18 33.29
C PHE A 778 -29.32 -3.88 32.47
N GLY A 779 -29.13 -3.97 31.15
CA GLY A 779 -29.14 -2.81 30.26
C GLY A 779 -30.48 -2.07 30.26
N LEU A 780 -31.60 -2.81 30.20
CA LEU A 780 -32.95 -2.23 30.30
C LEU A 780 -33.22 -1.61 31.67
N TRP A 781 -32.78 -2.26 32.75
CA TRP A 781 -32.88 -1.72 34.10
C TRP A 781 -32.11 -0.41 34.22
N GLY A 782 -30.87 -0.36 33.73
CA GLY A 782 -30.05 0.85 33.72
C GLY A 782 -30.71 1.99 32.93
N ASN A 783 -31.33 1.69 31.78
CA ASN A 783 -32.14 2.65 31.03
C ASN A 783 -33.33 3.18 31.86
N ALA A 784 -34.12 2.30 32.47
CA ALA A 784 -35.30 2.68 33.24
C ALA A 784 -34.92 3.50 34.49
N TRP A 785 -33.92 3.05 35.23
CA TRP A 785 -33.40 3.68 36.43
C TRP A 785 -32.87 5.09 36.15
N MET A 786 -32.01 5.25 35.13
CA MET A 786 -31.48 6.56 34.73
C MET A 786 -32.53 7.48 34.09
N SER A 787 -33.63 6.93 33.58
CA SER A 787 -34.78 7.69 33.07
C SER A 787 -35.78 8.09 34.17
N GLY A 788 -35.53 7.75 35.44
CA GLY A 788 -36.46 7.99 36.55
C GLY A 788 -37.73 7.15 36.52
N LYS A 789 -37.78 6.10 35.71
CA LYS A 789 -38.92 5.16 35.60
C LYS A 789 -38.80 4.08 36.67
N ASN A 790 -38.91 4.51 37.92
CA ASN A 790 -38.57 3.68 39.08
C ASN A 790 -39.43 2.41 39.20
N ASP A 791 -40.72 2.45 38.82
CA ASP A 791 -41.58 1.27 38.83
C ASP A 791 -41.14 0.22 37.80
N GLU A 792 -40.73 0.66 36.59
CA GLU A 792 -40.15 -0.23 35.57
C GLU A 792 -38.82 -0.81 36.05
N ALA A 793 -37.97 0.02 36.67
CA ALA A 793 -36.68 -0.42 37.20
C ALA A 793 -36.85 -1.44 38.34
N LEU A 794 -37.80 -1.22 39.26
CA LEU A 794 -38.08 -2.13 40.37
C LEU A 794 -38.58 -3.47 39.85
N GLY A 795 -39.53 -3.47 38.90
CA GLY A 795 -40.02 -4.69 38.27
C GLY A 795 -38.92 -5.48 37.56
N MET A 796 -37.98 -4.81 36.89
CA MET A 796 -36.83 -5.47 36.26
C MET A 796 -35.83 -6.01 37.29
N ALA A 797 -35.59 -5.30 38.40
CA ALA A 797 -34.72 -5.76 39.49
C ALA A 797 -35.30 -7.00 40.19
N ASP A 798 -36.61 -7.02 40.46
CA ASP A 798 -37.33 -8.18 41.01
C ASP A 798 -37.25 -9.38 40.07
N GLU A 799 -37.49 -9.17 38.78
CA GLU A 799 -37.38 -10.22 37.77
C GLU A 799 -35.95 -10.80 37.71
N PHE A 800 -34.94 -9.93 37.74
CA PHE A 800 -33.54 -10.35 37.74
C PHE A 800 -33.24 -11.19 38.99
N MET A 801 -33.65 -10.71 40.18
CA MET A 801 -33.47 -11.40 41.45
C MET A 801 -34.12 -12.79 41.45
N SER A 802 -35.38 -12.88 41.04
CA SER A 802 -36.14 -14.13 41.00
C SER A 802 -35.43 -15.19 40.15
N ARG A 803 -34.91 -14.79 38.98
CA ARG A 803 -34.16 -15.70 38.09
C ARG A 803 -32.78 -16.04 38.65
N ALA A 804 -32.08 -15.07 39.23
CA ALA A 804 -30.75 -15.27 39.79
C ALA A 804 -30.75 -16.23 41.00
N GLN A 805 -31.81 -16.23 41.80
CA GLN A 805 -31.96 -17.16 42.94
C GLN A 805 -31.99 -18.63 42.52
N ALA A 806 -32.52 -18.93 41.32
CA ALA A 806 -32.57 -20.27 40.79
C ALA A 806 -31.22 -20.79 40.27
N LEU A 807 -30.19 -19.92 40.17
CA LEU A 807 -28.88 -20.29 39.66
C LEU A 807 -27.90 -20.66 40.78
N PRO A 808 -26.98 -21.61 40.52
CA PRO A 808 -25.91 -21.93 41.48
C PRO A 808 -24.88 -20.80 41.58
N ASP A 809 -24.66 -20.05 40.50
CA ASP A 809 -23.70 -18.95 40.43
C ASP A 809 -24.08 -17.78 41.35
N ALA A 810 -23.09 -17.28 42.08
CA ALA A 810 -23.24 -16.14 42.98
C ALA A 810 -23.20 -14.78 42.27
N VAL A 811 -22.66 -14.72 41.04
CA VAL A 811 -22.51 -13.47 40.29
C VAL A 811 -23.87 -12.84 39.93
N PRO A 812 -24.83 -13.53 39.29
CA PRO A 812 -26.15 -12.96 39.02
C PRO A 812 -26.85 -12.50 40.30
N ARG A 813 -26.75 -13.25 41.41
CA ARG A 813 -27.35 -12.83 42.69
C ARG A 813 -26.74 -11.54 43.21
N MET A 814 -25.41 -11.41 43.14
CA MET A 814 -24.72 -10.19 43.54
C MET A 814 -25.20 -8.97 42.74
N VAL A 815 -25.32 -9.11 41.42
CA VAL A 815 -25.81 -8.04 40.53
C VAL A 815 -27.28 -7.73 40.83
N ALA A 816 -28.11 -8.73 41.07
CA ALA A 816 -29.51 -8.54 41.46
C ALA A 816 -29.64 -7.70 42.74
N HIS A 817 -28.84 -8.01 43.76
CA HIS A 817 -28.79 -7.24 45.00
C HIS A 817 -28.35 -5.79 44.74
N ARG A 818 -27.35 -5.56 43.87
CA ARG A 818 -26.94 -4.21 43.48
C ARG A 818 -28.06 -3.44 42.77
N MET A 819 -28.74 -4.07 41.81
CA MET A 819 -29.86 -3.45 41.08
C MET A 819 -31.00 -3.07 42.02
N MET A 820 -31.36 -3.99 42.92
CA MET A 820 -32.41 -3.78 43.91
C MET A 820 -32.03 -2.65 44.87
N GLY A 821 -30.84 -2.72 45.48
CA GLY A 821 -30.34 -1.68 46.37
C GLY A 821 -30.30 -0.29 45.72
N SER A 822 -29.86 -0.20 44.47
CA SER A 822 -29.79 1.05 43.71
C SER A 822 -31.18 1.62 43.38
N THR A 823 -32.14 0.76 43.06
CA THR A 823 -33.52 1.17 42.78
C THR A 823 -34.23 1.64 44.06
N LEU A 824 -34.09 0.88 45.15
CA LEU A 824 -34.65 1.20 46.46
C LEU A 824 -34.09 2.53 47.01
N LEU A 825 -32.80 2.78 46.79
CA LEU A 825 -32.14 4.05 47.12
C LEU A 825 -32.85 5.23 46.44
N THR A 826 -33.12 5.12 45.15
CA THR A 826 -33.74 6.19 44.36
C THR A 826 -35.22 6.43 44.68
N ILE A 827 -35.94 5.44 45.22
CA ILE A 827 -37.34 5.61 45.66
C ILE A 827 -37.47 5.96 47.15
N GLY A 828 -36.35 6.04 47.89
CA GLY A 828 -36.30 6.48 49.28
C GLY A 828 -36.44 5.38 50.34
N ASP A 829 -36.40 4.09 49.97
CA ASP A 829 -36.34 2.99 50.94
C ASP A 829 -34.87 2.68 51.30
N PHE A 830 -34.30 3.57 52.11
CA PHE A 830 -32.89 3.50 52.48
C PHE A 830 -32.52 2.25 53.27
N ARG A 831 -33.43 1.73 54.10
CA ARG A 831 -33.13 0.59 54.96
C ARG A 831 -32.99 -0.69 54.15
N SER A 832 -33.99 -1.00 53.33
CA SER A 832 -33.95 -2.16 52.43
C SER A 832 -32.80 -2.01 51.43
N SER A 833 -32.53 -0.78 50.96
CA SER A 833 -31.38 -0.50 50.08
C SER A 833 -30.04 -0.91 50.71
N VAL A 834 -29.79 -0.55 51.98
CA VAL A 834 -28.58 -0.94 52.72
C VAL A 834 -28.47 -2.46 52.82
N ASP A 835 -29.54 -3.15 53.22
CA ASP A 835 -29.55 -4.61 53.35
C ASP A 835 -29.15 -5.29 52.02
N HIS A 836 -29.66 -4.79 50.90
CA HIS A 836 -29.31 -5.29 49.57
C HIS A 836 -27.85 -4.99 49.18
N PHE A 837 -27.32 -3.79 49.46
CA PHE A 837 -25.92 -3.48 49.19
C PHE A 837 -24.95 -4.31 50.04
N GLU A 838 -25.26 -4.53 51.32
CA GLU A 838 -24.46 -5.40 52.19
C GLU A 838 -24.39 -6.84 51.66
N GLU A 839 -25.51 -7.36 51.16
CA GLU A 839 -25.53 -8.71 50.58
C GLU A 839 -24.74 -8.77 49.26
N SER A 840 -24.81 -7.73 48.43
CA SER A 840 -23.98 -7.62 47.23
C SER A 840 -22.48 -7.63 47.58
N ILE A 841 -22.06 -6.90 48.61
CA ILE A 841 -20.68 -6.86 49.12
C ILE A 841 -20.25 -8.23 49.67
N LYS A 842 -21.09 -8.89 50.48
CA LYS A 842 -20.78 -10.23 51.00
C LYS A 842 -20.54 -11.22 49.87
N LEU A 843 -21.38 -11.17 48.84
CA LEU A 843 -21.21 -12.00 47.67
C LEU A 843 -19.89 -11.63 46.96
N SER A 844 -19.59 -10.36 46.71
CA SER A 844 -18.39 -9.93 45.97
C SER A 844 -17.05 -10.43 46.55
N MET A 845 -16.97 -10.67 47.86
CA MET A 845 -15.75 -11.14 48.56
C MET A 845 -15.33 -12.60 48.29
N ASN A 846 -16.09 -13.39 47.53
CA ASN A 846 -15.68 -14.75 47.16
C ASN A 846 -14.47 -14.73 46.18
N LYS A 847 -13.34 -15.29 46.60
CA LYS A 847 -12.09 -15.36 45.80
C LYS A 847 -12.28 -16.14 44.49
N GLY A 848 -11.65 -15.65 43.41
CA GLY A 848 -11.55 -16.36 42.11
C GLY A 848 -12.56 -15.97 41.04
N ARG A 849 -13.20 -14.79 41.13
CA ARG A 849 -14.17 -14.32 40.14
C ARG A 849 -13.48 -13.67 38.94
N PRO A 850 -13.92 -13.93 37.70
CA PRO A 850 -13.47 -13.19 36.54
C PRO A 850 -13.98 -11.74 36.59
N PRO A 851 -13.30 -10.78 35.95
CA PRO A 851 -13.78 -9.40 35.82
C PRO A 851 -15.16 -9.37 35.18
N LEU A 852 -16.12 -8.71 35.83
CA LEU A 852 -17.53 -8.72 35.41
C LEU A 852 -17.91 -7.59 34.46
N TYR A 853 -16.95 -6.70 34.16
CA TYR A 853 -17.18 -5.55 33.28
C TYR A 853 -17.67 -5.95 31.89
N HIS A 854 -17.20 -7.10 31.37
CA HIS A 854 -17.64 -7.64 30.08
C HIS A 854 -19.11 -8.08 30.07
N LEU A 855 -19.64 -8.47 31.24
CA LEU A 855 -21.01 -8.99 31.39
C LEU A 855 -22.01 -7.89 31.76
N TYR A 856 -21.61 -6.89 32.55
CA TYR A 856 -22.53 -5.88 33.10
C TYR A 856 -22.09 -4.44 32.86
N MET A 857 -21.12 -4.21 31.97
CA MET A 857 -20.62 -2.88 31.55
C MET A 857 -19.92 -2.06 32.65
N VAL A 858 -20.08 -2.45 33.91
CA VAL A 858 -19.49 -1.85 35.11
C VAL A 858 -19.08 -3.00 36.03
N GLU A 859 -17.91 -2.92 36.64
CA GLU A 859 -17.54 -3.88 37.69
C GLU A 859 -18.46 -3.67 38.91
N PRO A 860 -19.30 -4.67 39.27
CA PRO A 860 -20.35 -4.48 40.28
C PRO A 860 -19.90 -4.40 41.72
#